data_AF-A0A660VFD5-F1
#
_entry.id   AF-A0A660VFD5-F1
#
_cell.length_a   1.000
_cell.length_b   1.000
_cell.length_c   1.000
_cell.angle_alpha   90.00
_cell.angle_beta   90.00
_cell.angle_gamma   90.00
#
_symmetry.space_group_name_H-M   'P 1'
#
loop_
_entity.id
_entity.type
_entity.pdbx_description
1 polymer ?
#
loop_
_entity_poly.entity_id
_entity_poly.type
_entity_poly.pdbx_seq_one_letter_code
_entity_poly.pdbx_strand_id
1 'polypeptide(L)'
;MKRTLLTLAAALGLAAAPAGQSARFDGWERMADVSYHFDPDERAVLPFALQTSPAARAALERADGLLRRGQPGAAARELLDAGARFGAELIQVADEPGSGGGGRWVGAGEWALYQLMTRVPATVLAEVATPEERLRLARATTWRDQRALHELSSDLDALPQGRAATVTLARLSAESGDRPAAAAAGRRAVQLGAPLPVPSPWAAHTPAPVVSPLQLASDETILSTWPRWGSAWLGNPTTLSRLVDGGRRPRHNPFTGSANMHEAPFAPLEPVVRDGVVYVTDALSVSALDLVSGRQLWHHQGPLERVDPDGRWGESFDIGVYANIRRERAISPYLLARPTLAGERLLVSLQATQPWHELHDFDNVPINHPLPARRLVCLDRRSGEPLWRQERPELGPEAFVNRLDVDGPPLVSGGVVYVAGSITEGAINAYAAAFDLASGELRWHTLLCTGQQELTMFNRPFQEHVLAPPALHDGQLLINTNLGVVVSLDLWSGRLRWVSAYEAMRRRSSRMVRPNTARTVYWRSEPPFVEGGVLVFAPLDSEWLLGIDPSTGRRRWRVNALQGSSLRSAVRHQAVPTGDGRVILVSDTGTECVQTASGDVVWTHQPFSPYDEVSGAALLAGDELLVPADPFLLVVDSASGRVKASHALPATSARHVMQRVLPAGPVLVMTDGASVLAYGQAQQLRLLHEPLAAAGDQRSALALAELELASQHFDEATLRFTDVAARAGAELAARARSGLLAAAWSRARQDDTPEAWAAVMRAAPDAASLPALADDVLPALARLGAHDLLVRWLKTLAESAPQHPVDLGRDGPRPASQALVLQRLPLEPPAVQVELLSQLISHNAPGSWEGRPTAETAALHIAELIGQHGRGIYAVHEAAALALADSGASLEVVARLYPNAELVERRRVERMQAMLADGRAGDVFVQAAGSASAAILALRARAARELGERAFADALEGRAAPVRSSAPVLPPDGSGTITLAVHTERDVSFEPVAGSASPEYAGHAVGVVDGLGELFCIDTRAGELLWQGVGLPGGARSIRAGVDLTLHDDLLLVRGRNELLALGLDDGLPRWSRVLVGSVRKLESAQGLLFTLLESSLGEWRVEAYGMTTGLAAFRYDLPGVEDAWIYRAGEQIVCLSTGRYEAWGSGKDRRLLVLDPARGGAHSFSPLEDGQQVISVSHDPPALFLGQRRGSGLRLSAWNPVSRETAWEVELNSIPTSHHLFASAPGWAVLRERVSLPGSRSR
;
A
#
# COMPACT_ATOMS: atom_id res chain seq x y z
N MET A 1 -7.41 30.91 45.05
CA MET A 1 -5.97 31.09 44.75
C MET A 1 -5.07 30.08 45.46
N LYS A 2 -4.97 30.03 46.80
CA LYS A 2 -4.06 29.06 47.49
C LYS A 2 -4.46 27.58 47.36
N ARG A 3 -5.77 27.28 47.22
CA ARG A 3 -6.29 25.93 46.91
C ARG A 3 -6.09 25.53 45.45
N THR A 4 -6.06 26.49 44.53
CA THR A 4 -5.87 26.25 43.08
C THR A 4 -4.41 25.91 42.74
N LEU A 5 -3.45 26.45 43.49
CA LEU A 5 -2.01 26.15 43.32
C LEU A 5 -1.60 24.77 43.87
N LEU A 6 -2.30 24.25 44.88
CA LEU A 6 -2.03 22.91 45.45
C LEU A 6 -2.59 21.78 44.56
N THR A 7 -3.70 22.01 43.86
CA THR A 7 -4.23 21.04 42.89
C THR A 7 -3.38 20.99 41.61
N LEU A 8 -2.76 22.10 41.19
CA LEU A 8 -1.88 22.15 40.02
C LEU A 8 -0.53 21.48 40.27
N ALA A 9 0.03 21.59 41.48
CA ALA A 9 1.29 20.94 41.85
C ALA A 9 1.16 19.41 42.00
N ALA A 10 -0.01 18.92 42.44
CA ALA A 10 -0.30 17.49 42.49
C ALA A 10 -0.57 16.88 41.10
N ALA A 11 -1.11 17.66 40.17
CA ALA A 11 -1.36 17.20 38.79
C ALA A 11 -0.11 17.20 37.89
N LEU A 12 0.95 17.94 38.25
CA LEU A 12 2.13 18.14 37.39
C LEU A 12 3.38 17.34 37.79
N GLY A 13 3.37 16.56 38.87
CA GLY A 13 4.44 15.60 39.17
C GLY A 13 5.89 16.16 39.19
N LEU A 14 6.06 17.46 39.42
CA LEU A 14 7.37 18.12 39.39
C LEU A 14 7.97 18.17 40.79
N ALA A 15 8.84 17.22 41.11
CA ALA A 15 9.81 17.38 42.18
C ALA A 15 10.92 18.32 41.69
N ALA A 16 10.95 19.54 42.21
CA ALA A 16 12.07 20.46 42.01
C ALA A 16 13.32 19.92 42.73
N ALA A 17 14.40 19.69 41.97
CA ALA A 17 15.74 19.54 42.54
C ALA A 17 16.28 20.92 42.94
N PRO A 18 16.75 21.12 44.20
CA PRO A 18 17.48 22.33 44.53
C PRO A 18 18.92 22.21 44.03
N ALA A 19 19.38 23.27 43.38
CA ALA A 19 20.75 23.42 42.92
C ALA A 19 21.74 23.55 44.11
N GLY A 20 22.83 22.80 44.00
CA GLY A 20 24.18 22.99 44.56
C GLY A 20 24.37 23.73 45.88
N GLN A 21 24.88 23.00 46.89
CA GLN A 21 26.12 23.34 47.57
C GLN A 21 26.63 22.15 48.39
N SER A 22 27.94 21.93 48.33
CA SER A 22 28.66 20.90 49.08
C SER A 22 28.49 21.10 50.58
N ALA A 23 27.77 20.20 51.24
CA ALA A 23 27.90 19.99 52.67
C ALA A 23 28.60 18.66 52.89
N ARG A 24 29.78 18.73 53.50
CA ARG A 24 30.44 17.57 54.10
C ARG A 24 29.43 16.87 55.01
N PHE A 25 29.48 15.54 55.01
CA PHE A 25 28.74 14.72 55.95
C PHE A 25 29.23 15.04 57.37
N ASP A 26 28.55 15.97 58.03
CA ASP A 26 28.76 16.31 59.43
C ASP A 26 28.15 15.21 60.30
N GLY A 27 29.00 14.30 60.74
CA GLY A 27 28.84 13.63 62.03
C GLY A 27 27.88 12.45 62.07
N TRP A 28 28.48 11.29 62.28
CA TRP A 28 27.88 10.09 62.89
C TRP A 28 27.16 10.36 64.24
N GLU A 29 27.33 11.56 64.82
CA GLU A 29 26.75 11.97 66.11
C GLU A 29 25.22 12.18 66.09
N ARG A 30 24.58 12.25 64.93
CA ARG A 30 23.11 12.45 64.82
C ARG A 30 22.31 11.17 64.48
N MET A 31 22.98 10.04 64.31
CA MET A 31 22.34 8.72 64.07
C MET A 31 22.48 7.75 65.26
N ALA A 32 22.81 8.26 66.44
CA ALA A 32 22.53 7.53 67.67
C ALA A 32 21.02 7.64 67.96
N ASP A 33 20.27 6.58 67.68
CA ASP A 33 19.13 6.28 68.54
C ASP A 33 19.70 6.05 69.94
N VAL A 34 19.64 7.07 70.80
CA VAL A 34 20.09 7.00 72.21
C VAL A 34 19.32 5.94 73.01
N SER A 35 18.30 5.30 72.44
CA SER A 35 17.62 4.15 73.03
C SER A 35 18.05 2.78 72.49
N TYR A 36 18.88 2.71 71.44
CA TYR A 36 19.41 1.43 70.96
C TYR A 36 20.84 1.19 71.45
N HIS A 37 20.94 0.64 72.66
CA HIS A 37 22.16 -0.01 73.15
C HIS A 37 22.06 -1.50 72.77
N PHE A 38 22.98 -2.02 71.94
CA PHE A 38 23.14 -3.46 71.83
C PHE A 38 23.85 -3.92 73.11
N ASP A 39 23.08 -4.04 74.18
CA ASP A 39 23.51 -4.68 75.41
C ASP A 39 23.09 -6.15 75.37
N PRO A 40 24.05 -7.07 75.14
CA PRO A 40 24.00 -8.43 75.64
C PRO A 40 23.11 -8.79 76.84
N ASP A 41 23.07 -7.91 77.84
CA ASP A 41 22.74 -8.24 79.23
C ASP A 41 21.29 -7.93 79.60
N GLU A 42 20.51 -7.26 78.73
CA GLU A 42 19.13 -6.85 79.06
C GLU A 42 18.02 -7.83 78.59
N ARG A 43 18.37 -8.98 78.01
CA ARG A 43 17.35 -10.00 77.69
C ARG A 43 17.15 -10.98 78.84
N ALA A 44 15.98 -10.89 79.49
CA ALA A 44 15.50 -11.92 80.41
C ALA A 44 15.37 -13.27 79.67
N VAL A 45 16.25 -14.21 79.99
CA VAL A 45 16.22 -15.56 79.42
C VAL A 45 15.09 -16.35 80.11
N LEU A 46 14.07 -16.72 79.33
CA LEU A 46 13.01 -17.63 79.79
C LEU A 46 13.60 -19.05 79.99
N PRO A 47 13.19 -19.77 81.05
CA PRO A 47 13.73 -21.09 81.37
C PRO A 47 13.10 -22.15 80.47
N PHE A 48 13.54 -22.23 79.22
CA PHE A 48 13.36 -23.41 78.37
C PHE A 48 14.71 -24.12 78.22
N ALA A 49 14.66 -25.45 78.17
CA ALA A 49 15.84 -26.31 78.15
C ALA A 49 16.85 -25.86 77.09
N LEU A 50 17.95 -25.26 77.54
CA LEU A 50 19.09 -24.85 76.73
C LEU A 50 19.73 -26.12 76.14
N GLN A 51 19.42 -26.45 74.88
CA GLN A 51 20.22 -27.41 74.14
C GLN A 51 21.52 -26.72 73.73
N THR A 52 22.54 -26.85 74.57
CA THR A 52 23.92 -26.71 74.12
C THR A 52 24.21 -27.81 73.13
N SER A 53 24.68 -27.46 71.94
CA SER A 53 25.23 -28.44 71.03
C SER A 53 26.75 -28.46 71.18
N PRO A 54 27.34 -29.58 71.64
CA PRO A 54 28.77 -29.77 71.58
C PRO A 54 29.34 -29.58 70.18
N ALA A 55 28.54 -29.83 69.12
CA ALA A 55 28.97 -29.67 67.73
C ALA A 55 29.15 -28.21 67.34
N ALA A 56 28.24 -27.30 67.72
CA ALA A 56 28.41 -25.86 67.51
C ALA A 56 29.65 -25.33 68.22
N ARG A 57 29.82 -25.68 69.50
CA ARG A 57 31.01 -25.28 70.26
C ARG A 57 32.29 -25.81 69.63
N ALA A 58 32.31 -27.09 69.23
CA ALA A 58 33.48 -27.67 68.56
C ALA A 58 33.79 -26.98 67.22
N ALA A 59 32.80 -26.57 66.43
CA ALA A 59 33.01 -25.84 65.18
C ALA A 59 33.63 -24.46 65.42
N LEU A 60 33.13 -23.73 66.43
CA LEU A 60 33.65 -22.42 66.80
C LEU A 60 35.05 -22.50 67.42
N GLU A 61 35.33 -23.52 68.22
CA GLU A 61 36.67 -23.79 68.75
C GLU A 61 37.66 -24.18 67.65
N ARG A 62 37.22 -24.96 66.65
CA ARG A 62 38.04 -25.24 65.45
C ARG A 62 38.36 -23.95 64.68
N ALA A 63 37.36 -23.11 64.45
CA ALA A 63 37.55 -21.81 63.81
C ALA A 63 38.54 -20.93 64.60
N ASP A 64 38.40 -20.84 65.91
CA ASP A 64 39.31 -20.09 66.77
C ASP A 64 40.74 -20.66 66.77
N GLY A 65 40.88 -21.99 66.77
CA GLY A 65 42.16 -22.67 66.59
C GLY A 65 42.81 -22.36 65.24
N LEU A 66 42.03 -22.25 64.16
CA LEU A 66 42.51 -21.84 62.84
C LEU A 66 42.95 -20.37 62.83
N LEU A 67 42.22 -19.47 63.49
CA LEU A 67 42.63 -18.07 63.67
C LEU A 67 43.96 -17.97 64.42
N ARG A 68 44.11 -18.70 65.54
CA ARG A 68 45.36 -18.73 66.32
C ARG A 68 46.55 -19.27 65.55
N ARG A 69 46.34 -20.17 64.59
CA ARG A 69 47.38 -20.70 63.68
C ARG A 69 47.67 -19.79 62.48
N GLY A 70 47.07 -18.60 62.40
CA GLY A 70 47.26 -17.70 61.26
C GLY A 70 46.64 -18.21 59.96
N GLN A 71 45.56 -19.00 60.05
CA GLN A 71 44.82 -19.54 58.90
C GLN A 71 43.42 -18.90 58.78
N PRO A 72 43.33 -17.57 58.57
CA PRO A 72 42.07 -16.85 58.60
C PRO A 72 41.11 -17.29 57.50
N GLY A 73 41.63 -17.74 56.35
CA GLY A 73 40.79 -18.23 55.24
C GLY A 73 40.08 -19.55 55.55
N ALA A 74 40.70 -20.45 56.31
CA ALA A 74 40.08 -21.71 56.74
C ALA A 74 39.12 -21.46 57.92
N ALA A 75 39.52 -20.57 58.84
CA ALA A 75 38.66 -20.13 59.94
C ALA A 75 37.36 -19.50 59.43
N ALA A 76 37.45 -18.66 58.39
CA ALA A 76 36.28 -18.02 57.79
C ALA A 76 35.29 -19.03 57.20
N ARG A 77 35.77 -20.10 56.54
CA ARG A 77 34.89 -21.18 56.06
C ARG A 77 34.22 -21.90 57.23
N GLU A 78 34.98 -22.27 58.26
CA GLU A 78 34.37 -22.94 59.42
C GLU A 78 33.37 -22.06 60.18
N LEU A 79 33.57 -20.74 60.21
CA LEU A 79 32.61 -19.80 60.79
C LEU A 79 31.34 -19.65 59.93
N LEU A 80 31.48 -19.62 58.60
CA LEU A 80 30.32 -19.62 57.68
C LEU A 80 29.53 -20.93 57.80
N ASP A 81 30.21 -22.07 57.78
CA ASP A 81 29.60 -23.39 57.95
C ASP A 81 28.93 -23.51 59.33
N ALA A 82 29.56 -23.01 60.38
CA ALA A 82 28.97 -22.99 61.71
C ALA A 82 27.72 -22.10 61.76
N GLY A 83 27.75 -20.94 61.12
CA GLY A 83 26.60 -20.04 61.00
C GLY A 83 25.42 -20.69 60.28
N ALA A 84 25.69 -21.35 59.15
CA ALA A 84 24.68 -22.02 58.35
C ALA A 84 24.09 -23.26 59.05
N ARG A 85 24.95 -24.10 59.66
CA ARG A 85 24.53 -25.39 60.25
C ARG A 85 23.92 -25.26 61.64
N PHE A 86 24.40 -24.32 62.45
CA PHE A 86 24.05 -24.21 63.88
C PHE A 86 23.34 -22.89 64.23
N GLY A 87 22.81 -22.16 63.24
CA GLY A 87 22.23 -20.84 63.44
C GLY A 87 21.15 -20.73 64.52
N ALA A 88 20.44 -21.82 64.82
CA ALA A 88 19.39 -21.87 65.84
C ALA A 88 19.86 -22.36 67.23
N GLU A 89 21.11 -22.82 67.37
CA GLU A 89 21.63 -23.38 68.62
C GLU A 89 22.19 -22.28 69.53
N LEU A 90 22.18 -22.50 70.85
CA LEU A 90 22.74 -21.58 71.83
C LEU A 90 24.08 -22.12 72.37
N ILE A 91 25.06 -21.24 72.49
CA ILE A 91 26.36 -21.54 73.10
C ILE A 91 26.60 -20.65 74.30
N GLN A 92 27.29 -21.18 75.30
CA GLN A 92 27.79 -20.37 76.39
C GLN A 92 29.18 -19.83 76.02
N VAL A 93 29.33 -18.52 76.08
CA VAL A 93 30.59 -17.79 75.90
C VAL A 93 31.05 -17.33 77.29
N ALA A 94 32.31 -17.58 77.63
CA ALA A 94 32.85 -17.13 78.90
C ALA A 94 33.11 -15.62 78.85
N ASP A 95 32.68 -14.91 79.88
CA ASP A 95 33.13 -13.54 80.12
C ASP A 95 34.61 -13.56 80.53
N GLU A 96 35.31 -12.42 80.40
CA GLU A 96 36.76 -12.31 80.53
C GLU A 96 37.33 -13.12 81.73
N PRO A 97 38.48 -13.80 81.56
CA PRO A 97 39.08 -14.62 82.60
C PRO A 97 39.40 -13.78 83.85
N GLY A 98 38.53 -13.88 84.86
CA GLY A 98 38.61 -13.10 86.10
C GLY A 98 37.25 -12.60 86.60
N SER A 99 36.23 -12.53 85.75
CA SER A 99 34.86 -12.21 86.16
C SER A 99 34.19 -13.46 86.73
N GLY A 100 34.02 -13.53 88.06
CA GLY A 100 33.38 -14.66 88.74
C GLY A 100 31.87 -14.81 88.50
N GLY A 101 31.35 -14.35 87.36
CA GLY A 101 29.93 -14.37 86.98
C GLY A 101 29.63 -15.43 85.92
N GLY A 102 28.44 -16.04 85.97
CA GLY A 102 28.05 -17.16 85.11
C GLY A 102 28.08 -16.81 83.62
N GLY A 103 28.76 -17.64 82.81
CA GLY A 103 28.96 -17.37 81.38
C GLY A 103 27.67 -17.12 80.61
N ARG A 104 27.73 -16.20 79.66
CA ARG A 104 26.62 -15.69 78.85
C ARG A 104 26.23 -16.63 77.71
N TRP A 105 24.94 -16.70 77.39
CA TRP A 105 24.42 -17.47 76.26
C TRP A 105 24.17 -16.60 75.03
N VAL A 106 24.66 -17.02 73.87
CA VAL A 106 24.43 -16.35 72.58
C VAL A 106 24.06 -17.37 71.50
N GLY A 107 23.37 -16.94 70.44
CA GLY A 107 23.13 -17.79 69.26
C GLY A 107 24.45 -18.19 68.61
N ALA A 108 24.63 -19.48 68.31
CA ALA A 108 25.86 -19.99 67.72
C ALA A 108 26.14 -19.36 66.35
N GLY A 109 25.09 -19.13 65.54
CA GLY A 109 25.23 -18.44 64.26
C GLY A 109 25.53 -16.94 64.41
N GLU A 110 24.88 -16.27 65.37
CA GLU A 110 25.18 -14.87 65.68
C GLU A 110 26.63 -14.71 66.15
N TRP A 111 27.11 -15.64 66.99
CA TRP A 111 28.49 -15.66 67.46
C TRP A 111 29.49 -15.99 66.35
N ALA A 112 29.17 -16.94 65.47
CA ALA A 112 29.99 -17.26 64.31
C ALA A 112 30.14 -16.03 63.40
N LEU A 113 29.04 -15.33 63.12
CA LEU A 113 29.03 -14.10 62.34
C LEU A 113 29.83 -12.98 63.03
N TYR A 114 29.65 -12.81 64.34
CA TYR A 114 30.43 -11.86 65.13
C TYR A 114 31.94 -12.13 65.02
N GLN A 115 32.37 -13.38 65.22
CA GLN A 115 33.78 -13.79 65.10
C GLN A 115 34.30 -13.58 63.67
N LEU A 116 33.46 -13.88 62.66
CA LEU A 116 33.80 -13.70 61.25
C LEU A 116 34.03 -12.22 60.91
N MET A 117 33.18 -11.32 61.40
CA MET A 117 33.30 -9.88 61.13
C MET A 117 34.41 -9.20 61.93
N THR A 118 34.66 -9.64 63.17
CA THR A 118 35.59 -8.94 64.09
C THR A 118 37.01 -9.47 64.03
N ARG A 119 37.22 -10.74 63.65
CA ARG A 119 38.54 -11.40 63.74
C ARG A 119 39.09 -11.92 62.43
N VAL A 120 38.27 -12.05 61.38
CA VAL A 120 38.78 -12.36 60.04
C VAL A 120 39.02 -11.05 59.28
N PRO A 121 40.23 -10.79 58.75
CA PRO A 121 40.48 -9.59 57.95
C PRO A 121 39.56 -9.51 56.73
N ALA A 122 39.07 -8.31 56.41
CA ALA A 122 38.17 -8.09 55.28
C ALA A 122 38.77 -8.53 53.92
N THR A 123 40.09 -8.44 53.76
CA THR A 123 40.82 -8.93 52.57
C THR A 123 40.68 -10.45 52.40
N VAL A 124 40.64 -11.20 53.51
CA VAL A 124 40.45 -12.65 53.49
C VAL A 124 39.01 -12.99 53.16
N LEU A 125 38.03 -12.27 53.73
CA LEU A 125 36.61 -12.48 53.45
C LEU A 125 36.27 -12.31 51.95
N ALA A 126 36.95 -11.40 51.24
CA ALA A 126 36.76 -11.22 49.80
C ALA A 126 37.17 -12.47 48.97
N GLU A 127 38.11 -13.26 49.47
CA GLU A 127 38.64 -14.47 48.82
C GLU A 127 38.01 -15.77 49.36
N VAL A 128 37.06 -15.67 50.31
CA VAL A 128 36.46 -16.83 50.96
C VAL A 128 35.46 -17.57 50.06
N ALA A 129 34.79 -16.87 49.14
CA ALA A 129 33.90 -17.50 48.16
C ALA A 129 34.68 -18.42 47.20
N THR A 130 34.25 -19.66 47.11
CA THR A 130 34.78 -20.64 46.16
C THR A 130 34.56 -20.16 44.72
N PRO A 131 35.38 -20.62 43.75
CA PRO A 131 35.14 -20.36 42.33
C PRO A 131 33.74 -20.80 41.89
N GLU A 132 33.21 -21.88 42.47
CA GLU A 132 31.87 -22.40 42.17
C GLU A 132 30.76 -21.46 42.66
N GLU A 133 30.85 -20.92 43.88
CA GLU A 133 29.87 -19.94 44.39
C GLU A 133 29.91 -18.63 43.60
N ARG A 134 31.10 -18.17 43.20
CA ARG A 134 31.25 -17.01 42.31
C ARG A 134 30.61 -17.26 40.95
N LEU A 135 30.82 -18.46 40.38
CA LEU A 135 30.18 -18.88 39.13
C LEU A 135 28.67 -19.02 39.30
N ARG A 136 28.19 -19.54 40.44
CA ARG A 136 26.76 -19.69 40.77
C ARG A 136 26.11 -18.32 40.92
N LEU A 137 26.76 -17.34 41.55
CA LEU A 137 26.29 -15.95 41.61
C LEU A 137 26.30 -15.27 40.24
N ALA A 138 27.37 -15.43 39.46
CA ALA A 138 27.44 -14.90 38.10
C ALA A 138 26.30 -15.46 37.24
N ARG A 139 26.08 -16.79 37.29
CA ARG A 139 24.94 -17.44 36.63
C ARG A 139 23.62 -16.93 37.18
N ALA A 140 23.39 -16.92 38.49
CA ALA A 140 22.13 -16.46 39.06
C ALA A 140 21.84 -14.98 38.71
N THR A 141 22.88 -14.15 38.62
CA THR A 141 22.77 -12.74 38.20
C THR A 141 22.46 -12.62 36.71
N THR A 142 23.25 -13.28 35.85
CA THR A 142 23.07 -13.29 34.39
C THR A 142 21.71 -13.85 33.99
N TRP A 143 21.27 -14.92 34.67
CA TRP A 143 20.02 -15.62 34.39
C TRP A 143 18.84 -15.07 35.20
N ARG A 144 19.08 -14.04 36.03
CA ARG A 144 18.09 -13.39 36.92
C ARG A 144 17.31 -14.38 37.79
N ASP A 145 17.95 -15.46 38.21
CA ASP A 145 17.32 -16.52 39.02
C ASP A 145 17.15 -16.04 40.46
N GLN A 146 15.98 -15.45 40.74
CA GLN A 146 15.65 -14.89 42.06
C GLN A 146 15.74 -15.94 43.18
N ARG A 147 15.43 -17.22 42.90
CA ARG A 147 15.55 -18.29 43.89
C ARG A 147 17.01 -18.58 44.19
N ALA A 148 17.84 -18.75 43.17
CA ALA A 148 19.27 -18.98 43.36
C ALA A 148 19.96 -17.76 44.01
N LEU A 149 19.52 -16.53 43.69
CA LEU A 149 20.00 -15.31 44.35
C LEU A 149 19.55 -15.22 45.82
N HIS A 150 18.35 -15.69 46.15
CA HIS A 150 17.87 -15.79 47.53
C HIS A 150 18.65 -16.86 48.31
N GLU A 151 18.90 -18.03 47.72
CA GLU A 151 19.74 -19.08 48.31
C GLU A 151 21.18 -18.56 48.53
N LEU A 152 21.81 -17.96 47.52
CA LEU A 152 23.16 -17.37 47.63
C LEU A 152 23.22 -16.18 48.60
N SER A 153 22.16 -15.38 48.69
CA SER A 153 22.03 -14.31 49.69
C SER A 153 22.08 -14.89 51.09
N SER A 154 21.37 -16.00 51.33
CA SER A 154 21.36 -16.69 52.62
C SER A 154 22.64 -17.45 52.92
N ASP A 155 23.17 -18.19 51.94
CA ASP A 155 24.36 -19.05 52.10
C ASP A 155 25.64 -18.22 52.31
N LEU A 156 25.69 -17.00 51.76
CA LEU A 156 26.88 -16.14 51.74
C LEU A 156 26.65 -14.79 52.44
N ASP A 157 25.71 -14.72 53.39
CA ASP A 157 25.20 -13.48 54.03
C ASP A 157 26.34 -12.54 54.53
N ALA A 158 27.44 -13.13 55.01
CA ALA A 158 28.59 -12.38 55.54
C ALA A 158 29.65 -12.00 54.49
N LEU A 159 29.56 -12.55 53.27
CA LEU A 159 30.53 -12.33 52.20
C LEU A 159 30.07 -11.24 51.22
N PRO A 160 31.01 -10.59 50.50
CA PRO A 160 30.67 -9.64 49.44
C PRO A 160 29.71 -10.22 48.38
N GLN A 161 29.82 -11.53 48.11
CA GLN A 161 29.00 -12.25 47.13
C GLN A 161 27.54 -12.38 47.58
N GLY A 162 27.26 -12.67 48.86
CA GLY A 162 25.89 -12.69 49.38
C GLY A 162 25.25 -11.30 49.41
N ARG A 163 26.04 -10.27 49.71
CA ARG A 163 25.61 -8.86 49.58
C ARG A 163 25.23 -8.52 48.14
N ALA A 164 26.08 -8.88 47.18
CA ALA A 164 25.80 -8.68 45.76
C ALA A 164 24.56 -9.47 45.30
N ALA A 165 24.38 -10.70 45.78
CA ALA A 165 23.17 -11.50 45.53
C ALA A 165 21.91 -10.81 46.06
N THR A 166 21.97 -10.27 47.29
CA THR A 166 20.85 -9.59 47.95
C THR A 166 20.47 -8.28 47.25
N VAL A 167 21.45 -7.48 46.85
CA VAL A 167 21.23 -6.24 46.07
C VAL A 167 20.62 -6.56 44.71
N THR A 168 21.14 -7.59 44.05
CA THR A 168 20.62 -8.06 42.77
C THR A 168 19.18 -8.54 42.94
N LEU A 169 18.89 -9.35 43.96
CA LEU A 169 17.55 -9.82 44.27
C LEU A 169 16.58 -8.67 44.52
N ALA A 170 16.96 -7.67 45.33
CA ALA A 170 16.13 -6.49 45.59
C ALA A 170 15.79 -5.72 44.30
N ARG A 171 16.78 -5.54 43.43
CA ARG A 171 16.59 -4.92 42.12
C ARG A 171 15.66 -5.75 41.23
N LEU A 172 15.87 -7.06 41.15
CA LEU A 172 15.04 -7.95 40.32
C LEU A 172 13.59 -8.00 40.81
N SER A 173 13.36 -8.05 42.12
CA SER A 173 12.01 -8.03 42.68
C SER A 173 11.31 -6.70 42.43
N ALA A 174 12.06 -5.57 42.43
CA ALA A 174 11.51 -4.28 42.07
C ALA A 174 11.10 -4.23 40.59
N GLU A 175 11.96 -4.74 39.71
CA GLU A 175 11.70 -4.80 38.26
C GLU A 175 10.54 -5.76 37.90
N SER A 176 10.32 -6.82 38.69
CA SER A 176 9.18 -7.74 38.51
C SER A 176 7.88 -7.25 39.14
N GLY A 177 7.89 -6.09 39.81
CA GLY A 177 6.71 -5.51 40.47
C GLY A 177 6.38 -6.10 41.85
N ASP A 178 7.18 -7.04 42.37
CA ASP A 178 7.02 -7.59 43.72
C ASP A 178 7.61 -6.63 44.76
N ARG A 179 6.86 -5.56 45.03
CA ARG A 179 7.28 -4.49 45.96
C ARG A 179 7.58 -5.01 47.38
N PRO A 180 6.80 -5.94 47.97
CA PRO A 180 7.14 -6.53 49.27
C PRO A 180 8.47 -7.28 49.27
N ALA A 181 8.74 -8.13 48.27
CA ALA A 181 10.00 -8.85 48.17
C ALA A 181 11.18 -7.91 47.92
N ALA A 182 11.00 -6.91 47.06
CA ALA A 182 12.00 -5.87 46.80
C ALA A 182 12.36 -5.10 48.07
N ALA A 183 11.36 -4.69 48.85
CA ALA A 183 11.56 -3.99 50.11
C ALA A 183 12.22 -4.89 51.17
N ALA A 184 11.86 -6.17 51.23
CA ALA A 184 12.48 -7.14 52.15
C ALA A 184 13.95 -7.39 51.81
N ALA A 185 14.27 -7.66 50.54
CA ALA A 185 15.64 -7.83 50.07
C ALA A 185 16.44 -6.52 50.18
N GLY A 186 15.83 -5.37 49.93
CA GLY A 186 16.45 -4.06 50.10
C GLY A 186 16.82 -3.77 51.56
N ARG A 187 15.92 -4.05 52.52
CA ARG A 187 16.22 -3.97 53.95
C ARG A 187 17.35 -4.91 54.36
N ARG A 188 17.34 -6.15 53.85
CA ARG A 188 18.42 -7.12 54.08
C ARG A 188 19.75 -6.61 53.54
N ALA A 189 19.78 -6.06 52.33
CA ALA A 189 21.00 -5.47 51.76
C ALA A 189 21.59 -4.36 52.63
N VAL A 190 20.74 -3.50 53.21
CA VAL A 190 21.16 -2.47 54.18
C VAL A 190 21.72 -3.10 55.46
N GLN A 191 21.06 -4.11 56.01
CA GLN A 191 21.53 -4.81 57.21
C GLN A 191 22.90 -5.46 57.01
N LEU A 192 23.17 -5.99 55.82
CA LEU A 192 24.47 -6.58 55.48
C LEU A 192 25.55 -5.53 55.15
N GLY A 193 25.24 -4.23 55.23
CA GLY A 193 26.19 -3.16 54.89
C GLY A 193 26.56 -3.16 53.40
N ALA A 194 25.67 -3.64 52.52
CA ALA A 194 25.83 -3.45 51.09
C ALA A 194 25.58 -1.97 50.77
N PRO A 195 26.46 -1.29 50.02
CA PRO A 195 26.11 0.01 49.49
C PRO A 195 24.88 -0.20 48.61
N LEU A 196 23.73 0.32 49.04
CA LEU A 196 22.58 0.38 48.16
C LEU A 196 23.04 1.14 46.93
N PRO A 197 22.94 0.58 45.71
CA PRO A 197 23.19 1.38 44.54
C PRO A 197 22.27 2.59 44.67
N VAL A 198 22.85 3.79 44.73
CA VAL A 198 22.10 5.01 44.44
C VAL A 198 21.35 4.67 43.17
N PRO A 199 20.00 4.74 43.15
CA PRO A 199 19.25 4.35 41.97
C PRO A 199 19.92 5.05 40.80
N SER A 200 20.51 4.26 39.90
CA SER A 200 20.96 4.75 38.61
C SER A 200 19.82 5.63 38.08
N PRO A 201 20.06 6.73 37.33
CA PRO A 201 18.98 7.54 36.76
C PRO A 201 17.88 6.72 36.02
N TRP A 202 18.15 5.45 35.70
CA TRP A 202 17.22 4.41 35.26
C TRP A 202 16.08 4.07 36.23
N ALA A 203 16.28 4.18 37.56
CA ALA A 203 15.27 3.86 38.58
C ALA A 203 14.42 5.07 39.01
N ALA A 204 14.76 6.29 38.56
CA ALA A 204 13.88 7.46 38.67
C ALA A 204 12.79 7.48 37.59
N HIS A 205 12.78 6.48 36.69
CA HIS A 205 11.68 6.23 35.76
C HIS A 205 11.00 4.94 36.20
N THR A 206 10.08 5.07 37.15
CA THR A 206 9.01 4.08 37.27
C THR A 206 8.43 3.93 35.86
N PRO A 207 8.44 2.74 35.23
CA PRO A 207 7.78 2.58 33.95
C PRO A 207 6.32 3.00 34.13
N ALA A 208 5.85 3.90 33.27
CA ALA A 208 4.41 4.08 33.11
C ALA A 208 3.77 2.70 32.93
N PRO A 209 2.55 2.45 33.43
CA PRO A 209 1.86 1.18 33.23
C PRO A 209 1.96 0.80 31.75
N VAL A 210 2.39 -0.44 31.52
CA VAL A 210 2.63 -0.95 30.17
C VAL A 210 1.30 -0.97 29.44
N VAL A 211 1.21 -0.11 28.43
CA VAL A 211 0.07 0.00 27.55
C VAL A 211 0.10 -1.21 26.63
N SER A 212 -0.79 -2.18 26.85
CA SER A 212 -1.11 -3.23 25.87
C SER A 212 -1.33 -2.59 24.48
N PRO A 213 -1.04 -3.26 23.35
CA PRO A 213 -1.33 -2.70 22.04
C PRO A 213 -2.81 -2.30 21.83
N LEU A 214 -3.74 -2.93 22.56
CA LEU A 214 -5.15 -2.52 22.64
C LEU A 214 -5.39 -1.27 23.51
N GLN A 215 -4.47 -0.94 24.42
CA GLN A 215 -4.48 0.25 25.27
C GLN A 215 -3.79 1.47 24.64
N LEU A 216 -3.16 1.40 23.46
CA LEU A 216 -2.71 2.63 22.77
C LEU A 216 -3.91 3.50 22.36
N ALA A 217 -5.10 2.91 22.28
CA ALA A 217 -6.35 3.66 22.24
C ALA A 217 -6.67 4.37 23.57
N SER A 218 -6.16 3.89 24.72
CA SER A 218 -6.51 4.32 26.08
C SER A 218 -5.47 5.21 26.77
N ASP A 219 -4.87 6.21 26.09
CA ASP A 219 -4.59 7.44 26.85
C ASP A 219 -5.96 7.85 27.43
N GLU A 220 -6.24 7.52 28.71
CA GLU A 220 -7.58 7.57 29.33
C GLU A 220 -8.26 8.92 29.10
N THR A 221 -7.47 9.98 28.95
CA THR A 221 -7.92 11.32 28.59
C THR A 221 -8.62 11.43 27.24
N ILE A 222 -8.25 10.64 26.22
CA ILE A 222 -8.80 10.75 24.86
C ILE A 222 -10.11 9.95 24.73
N LEU A 223 -10.18 8.70 25.23
CA LEU A 223 -11.41 7.90 25.10
C LEU A 223 -12.53 8.33 26.06
N SER A 224 -12.19 8.75 27.29
CA SER A 224 -13.22 9.17 28.26
C SER A 224 -13.85 10.53 27.95
N THR A 225 -13.16 11.38 27.19
CA THR A 225 -13.68 12.67 26.73
C THR A 225 -14.29 12.60 25.34
N TRP A 226 -14.30 11.42 24.73
CA TRP A 226 -14.72 11.26 23.37
C TRP A 226 -16.26 11.33 23.28
N PRO A 227 -16.82 12.26 22.48
CA PRO A 227 -18.27 12.39 22.38
C PRO A 227 -18.88 11.13 21.76
N ARG A 228 -19.98 10.64 22.34
CA ARG A 228 -20.79 9.56 21.73
C ARG A 228 -21.11 9.90 20.28
N TRP A 229 -21.06 8.91 19.39
CA TRP A 229 -21.38 9.08 17.97
C TRP A 229 -22.89 9.35 17.81
N GLY A 230 -23.28 10.61 17.99
CA GLY A 230 -24.62 11.10 17.65
C GLY A 230 -24.74 11.30 16.13
N SER A 231 -25.97 11.31 15.62
CA SER A 231 -26.27 11.57 14.20
C SER A 231 -25.67 12.89 13.65
N ALA A 232 -25.30 13.83 14.52
CA ALA A 232 -24.65 15.08 14.16
C ALA A 232 -23.15 14.96 13.80
N TRP A 233 -22.49 13.83 14.09
CA TRP A 233 -21.05 13.66 13.87
C TRP A 233 -20.63 13.49 12.40
N LEU A 234 -21.55 13.10 11.51
CA LEU A 234 -21.21 12.76 10.12
C LEU A 234 -22.11 13.44 9.09
N GLY A 235 -22.17 14.78 9.15
CA GLY A 235 -22.36 15.56 7.91
C GLY A 235 -21.19 15.30 6.96
N ASN A 236 -21.43 15.42 5.64
CA ASN A 236 -20.50 15.08 4.53
C ASN A 236 -19.04 14.91 4.98
N PRO A 237 -18.56 13.67 5.21
CA PRO A 237 -17.20 13.44 5.66
C PRO A 237 -16.24 14.15 4.71
N THR A 238 -15.49 15.12 5.24
CA THR A 238 -14.42 15.74 4.47
C THR A 238 -13.27 14.74 4.49
N THR A 239 -13.03 14.06 3.37
CA THR A 239 -11.81 13.28 3.18
C THR A 239 -10.65 14.26 3.31
N LEU A 240 -9.96 14.27 4.46
CA LEU A 240 -8.91 15.25 4.73
C LEU A 240 -7.73 15.07 3.75
N SER A 241 -7.56 13.86 3.21
CA SER A 241 -6.57 13.54 2.18
C SER A 241 -6.66 12.06 1.76
N ARG A 242 -6.41 11.76 0.47
CA ARG A 242 -6.05 10.41 0.03
C ARG A 242 -4.53 10.30 0.11
N LEU A 243 -4.05 9.57 1.12
CA LEU A 243 -2.69 9.75 1.64
C LEU A 243 -1.55 9.19 0.76
N VAL A 244 -1.87 8.51 -0.35
CA VAL A 244 -0.87 7.94 -1.28
C VAL A 244 -1.37 8.01 -2.73
N ASP A 245 -1.51 9.22 -3.28
CA ASP A 245 -1.83 9.43 -4.72
C ASP A 245 -0.82 10.40 -5.39
N GLY A 246 0.43 10.42 -4.91
CA GLY A 246 1.52 11.30 -5.35
C GLY A 246 2.02 11.06 -6.79
N GLY A 247 1.13 10.76 -7.75
CA GLY A 247 1.42 10.51 -9.17
C GLY A 247 2.15 9.19 -9.44
N ARG A 248 2.93 8.70 -8.48
CA ARG A 248 3.39 7.32 -8.40
C ARG A 248 2.35 6.56 -7.60
N ARG A 249 1.38 5.92 -8.28
CA ARG A 249 0.59 4.87 -7.63
C ARG A 249 1.59 3.99 -6.86
N PRO A 250 1.37 3.69 -5.57
CA PRO A 250 2.18 2.68 -4.90
C PRO A 250 2.11 1.43 -5.78
N ARG A 251 3.20 1.15 -6.48
CA ARG A 251 3.27 0.06 -7.44
C ARG A 251 3.10 -1.20 -6.60
N HIS A 252 1.93 -1.83 -6.73
CA HIS A 252 1.61 -3.12 -6.13
C HIS A 252 1.86 -3.16 -4.60
N ASN A 253 0.95 -2.55 -3.81
CA ASN A 253 0.87 -2.97 -2.41
C ASN A 253 0.60 -4.49 -2.43
N PRO A 254 1.50 -5.33 -1.87
CA PRO A 254 1.37 -6.78 -1.97
C PRO A 254 0.12 -7.33 -1.27
N PHE A 255 -0.59 -6.51 -0.51
CA PHE A 255 -1.76 -6.87 0.26
C PHE A 255 -3.11 -6.60 -0.43
N THR A 256 -3.12 -6.10 -1.68
CA THR A 256 -4.38 -5.78 -2.41
C THR A 256 -5.08 -6.99 -3.04
N GLY A 257 -4.82 -8.21 -2.56
CA GLY A 257 -5.50 -9.39 -3.05
C GLY A 257 -7.00 -9.39 -2.72
N SER A 258 -7.82 -10.01 -3.57
CA SER A 258 -9.23 -10.25 -3.25
C SER A 258 -9.32 -11.43 -2.29
N ALA A 259 -9.95 -11.24 -1.12
CA ALA A 259 -10.30 -12.35 -0.24
C ALA A 259 -11.37 -13.24 -0.88
N ASN A 260 -11.32 -14.54 -0.60
CA ASN A 260 -12.47 -15.40 -0.89
C ASN A 260 -13.59 -15.08 0.10
N MET A 261 -14.85 -15.07 -0.37
CA MET A 261 -16.01 -15.11 0.53
C MET A 261 -15.80 -16.29 1.50
N HIS A 262 -15.97 -16.07 2.81
CA HIS A 262 -15.75 -17.02 3.94
C HIS A 262 -14.36 -17.09 4.59
N GLU A 263 -13.36 -16.33 4.12
CA GLU A 263 -12.07 -16.17 4.84
C GLU A 263 -12.06 -14.91 5.71
N ALA A 264 -11.20 -14.86 6.73
CA ALA A 264 -11.02 -13.64 7.52
C ALA A 264 -10.60 -12.47 6.61
N PRO A 265 -11.19 -11.26 6.79
CA PRO A 265 -10.90 -10.13 5.93
C PRO A 265 -9.43 -9.74 6.00
N PHE A 266 -8.85 -9.44 4.83
CA PHE A 266 -7.47 -8.96 4.73
C PHE A 266 -7.41 -7.55 5.28
N ALA A 267 -6.64 -7.35 6.34
CA ALA A 267 -6.43 -6.02 6.89
C ALA A 267 -5.07 -5.87 7.55
N PRO A 268 -4.00 -6.04 6.75
CA PRO A 268 -2.63 -6.01 7.24
C PRO A 268 -2.21 -4.64 7.73
N LEU A 269 -2.70 -3.55 7.15
CA LEU A 269 -2.20 -2.21 7.46
C LEU A 269 -2.89 -1.61 8.70
N GLU A 270 -2.20 -1.59 9.83
CA GLU A 270 -2.67 -0.90 11.04
C GLU A 270 -1.84 0.36 11.29
N PRO A 271 -2.43 1.56 11.09
CA PRO A 271 -1.71 2.80 11.35
C PRO A 271 -1.53 2.99 12.85
N VAL A 272 -0.57 3.81 13.24
CA VAL A 272 -0.42 4.30 14.61
C VAL A 272 -0.41 5.82 14.60
N VAL A 273 -1.16 6.45 15.50
CA VAL A 273 -1.24 7.91 15.57
C VAL A 273 -0.66 8.42 16.87
N ARG A 274 0.23 9.40 16.78
CA ARG A 274 0.82 10.07 17.95
C ARG A 274 1.17 11.51 17.61
N ASP A 275 0.84 12.44 18.50
CA ASP A 275 1.15 13.87 18.37
C ASP A 275 0.66 14.49 17.04
N GLY A 276 -0.50 14.05 16.53
CA GLY A 276 -1.04 14.51 15.25
C GLY A 276 -0.30 13.97 14.02
N VAL A 277 0.50 12.91 14.17
CA VAL A 277 1.20 12.22 13.07
C VAL A 277 0.68 10.79 12.96
N VAL A 278 0.30 10.40 11.75
CA VAL A 278 -0.05 9.02 11.38
C VAL A 278 1.19 8.32 10.84
N TYR A 279 1.59 7.23 11.48
CA TYR A 279 2.63 6.34 11.00
C TYR A 279 1.98 5.11 10.38
N VAL A 280 2.33 4.81 9.14
CA VAL A 280 1.82 3.64 8.41
C VAL A 280 2.99 2.90 7.76
N THR A 281 2.91 1.58 7.72
CA THR A 281 3.86 0.73 6.99
C THR A 281 3.10 -0.27 6.14
N ASP A 282 3.48 -0.39 4.87
CA ASP A 282 3.06 -1.47 3.98
C ASP A 282 4.06 -2.65 4.00
N ALA A 283 4.93 -2.65 5.01
CA ALA A 283 5.98 -3.61 5.22
C ALA A 283 7.07 -3.65 4.11
N LEU A 284 6.98 -2.78 3.10
CA LEU A 284 8.06 -2.44 2.15
C LEU A 284 8.69 -1.10 2.49
N SER A 285 7.88 -0.20 3.03
CA SER A 285 8.19 1.19 3.31
C SER A 285 7.48 1.65 4.59
N VAL A 286 7.82 2.85 5.04
CA VAL A 286 7.14 3.52 6.15
C VAL A 286 6.91 4.97 5.78
N SER A 287 5.70 5.46 6.01
CA SER A 287 5.38 6.88 5.87
C SER A 287 4.92 7.45 7.19
N ALA A 288 5.37 8.67 7.50
CA ALA A 288 4.74 9.52 8.49
C ALA A 288 3.95 10.61 7.79
N LEU A 289 2.72 10.81 8.22
CA LEU A 289 1.75 11.69 7.59
C LEU A 289 1.21 12.65 8.65
N ASP A 290 1.06 13.92 8.31
CA ASP A 290 0.32 14.87 9.11
C ASP A 290 -1.15 14.43 9.17
N LEU A 291 -1.71 14.24 10.37
CA LEU A 291 -3.08 13.73 10.55
C LEU A 291 -4.14 14.67 9.96
N VAL A 292 -3.89 15.99 10.01
CA VAL A 292 -4.88 17.00 9.63
C VAL A 292 -4.77 17.28 8.13
N SER A 293 -3.55 17.52 7.65
CA SER A 293 -3.32 17.94 6.26
C SER A 293 -3.14 16.77 5.30
N GLY A 294 -2.88 15.57 5.85
CA GLY A 294 -2.51 14.41 5.07
C GLY A 294 -1.14 14.47 4.40
N ARG A 295 -0.34 15.50 4.70
CA ARG A 295 0.93 15.68 4.02
C ARG A 295 1.90 14.63 4.53
N GLN A 296 2.59 13.95 3.61
CA GLN A 296 3.72 13.11 3.98
C GLN A 296 4.83 13.97 4.58
N LEU A 297 5.11 13.77 5.87
CA LEU A 297 6.17 14.45 6.60
C LEU A 297 7.53 13.89 6.20
N TRP A 298 7.64 12.58 6.14
CA TRP A 298 8.79 11.85 5.63
C TRP A 298 8.36 10.48 5.14
N HIS A 299 9.23 9.83 4.37
CA HIS A 299 9.03 8.48 3.90
C HIS A 299 10.36 7.71 3.90
N HIS A 300 10.34 6.55 4.53
CA HIS A 300 11.46 5.64 4.59
C HIS A 300 11.25 4.50 3.59
N GLN A 301 11.98 4.57 2.48
CA GLN A 301 12.02 3.48 1.51
C GLN A 301 12.80 2.31 2.09
N GLY A 302 12.16 1.15 2.22
CA GLY A 302 12.84 -0.08 2.62
C GLY A 302 13.74 -0.62 1.50
N PRO A 303 14.55 -1.65 1.79
CA PRO A 303 15.54 -2.18 0.87
C PRO A 303 14.97 -2.56 -0.51
N LEU A 304 13.80 -3.20 -0.57
CA LEU A 304 13.20 -3.62 -1.83
C LEU A 304 12.67 -2.46 -2.67
N GLU A 305 12.19 -1.38 -2.06
CA GLU A 305 11.69 -0.21 -2.79
C GLU A 305 12.86 0.59 -3.41
N ARG A 306 14.00 0.67 -2.72
CA ARG A 306 15.19 1.42 -3.20
C ARG A 306 15.85 0.84 -4.45
N VAL A 307 15.60 -0.43 -4.77
CA VAL A 307 16.21 -1.10 -5.94
C VAL A 307 15.51 -0.70 -7.26
N ASP A 308 14.32 -0.06 -7.20
CA ASP A 308 13.47 0.29 -8.37
C ASP A 308 13.87 1.54 -9.24
N PRO A 309 14.77 2.49 -8.87
CA PRO A 309 14.83 3.76 -9.61
C PRO A 309 15.61 3.75 -10.93
N ASP A 310 16.63 2.89 -11.12
CA ASP A 310 17.59 3.03 -12.23
C ASP A 310 17.41 2.02 -13.38
N GLY A 311 16.44 1.09 -13.28
CA GLY A 311 16.21 0.08 -14.32
C GLY A 311 17.38 -0.90 -14.56
N ARG A 312 18.45 -0.84 -13.74
CA ARG A 312 19.62 -1.72 -13.82
C ARG A 312 19.37 -3.02 -13.05
N TRP A 313 18.47 -3.84 -13.59
CA TRP A 313 18.04 -5.14 -13.02
C TRP A 313 19.02 -6.31 -13.25
N GLY A 314 20.24 -6.03 -13.72
CA GLY A 314 21.17 -7.07 -14.20
C GLY A 314 21.78 -7.97 -13.13
N GLU A 315 21.79 -7.54 -11.86
CA GLU A 315 22.48 -8.27 -10.77
C GLU A 315 21.61 -8.49 -9.52
N SER A 316 20.37 -8.02 -9.53
CA SER A 316 19.45 -8.13 -8.39
C SER A 316 18.02 -8.34 -8.90
N PHE A 317 17.34 -9.32 -8.32
CA PHE A 317 15.91 -9.69 -8.46
C PHE A 317 15.10 -8.81 -9.44
N ASP A 318 14.70 -9.33 -10.61
CA ASP A 318 13.73 -8.66 -11.48
C ASP A 318 12.39 -8.57 -10.73
N ILE A 319 12.05 -7.36 -10.26
CA ILE A 319 10.79 -7.14 -9.54
C ILE A 319 9.58 -7.33 -10.45
N GLY A 320 9.71 -7.30 -11.77
CA GLY A 320 8.63 -7.65 -12.70
C GLY A 320 8.32 -9.14 -12.69
N VAL A 321 9.33 -9.99 -12.55
CA VAL A 321 9.16 -11.45 -12.35
C VAL A 321 8.73 -11.76 -10.90
N TYR A 322 9.21 -10.98 -9.92
CA TYR A 322 8.83 -11.10 -8.51
C TYR A 322 7.40 -10.61 -8.24
N ALA A 323 6.99 -9.46 -8.77
CA ALA A 323 5.66 -8.86 -8.61
C ALA A 323 4.57 -9.58 -9.41
N ASN A 324 4.92 -10.64 -10.15
CA ASN A 324 3.93 -11.56 -10.69
C ASN A 324 3.11 -12.21 -9.56
N ILE A 325 1.98 -12.80 -9.97
CA ILE A 325 1.05 -13.66 -9.21
C ILE A 325 1.73 -14.58 -8.17
N ARG A 326 2.99 -14.99 -8.40
CA ARG A 326 3.75 -15.85 -7.49
C ARG A 326 4.07 -15.20 -6.13
N ARG A 327 4.35 -13.89 -6.05
CA ARG A 327 4.62 -13.19 -4.79
C ARG A 327 3.36 -12.81 -4.03
N GLU A 328 2.30 -12.40 -4.73
CA GLU A 328 1.00 -12.15 -4.09
C GLU A 328 0.50 -13.41 -3.35
N ARG A 329 0.86 -14.59 -3.84
CA ARG A 329 0.60 -15.88 -3.15
C ARG A 329 1.59 -16.21 -2.05
N ALA A 330 2.84 -15.75 -2.17
CA ALA A 330 3.90 -16.00 -1.19
C ALA A 330 3.74 -15.13 0.05
N ILE A 331 3.29 -13.89 -0.08
CA ILE A 331 3.05 -13.00 1.05
C ILE A 331 1.77 -13.43 1.75
N SER A 332 1.84 -13.59 3.07
CA SER A 332 0.65 -13.91 3.83
C SER A 332 -0.26 -12.68 3.91
N PRO A 333 -1.53 -12.75 3.47
CA PRO A 333 -2.46 -11.63 3.59
C PRO A 333 -2.91 -11.40 5.04
N TYR A 334 -2.54 -12.32 5.95
CA TYR A 334 -2.83 -12.28 7.37
C TYR A 334 -1.70 -11.66 8.20
N LEU A 335 -0.62 -11.18 7.57
CA LEU A 335 0.41 -10.41 8.25
C LEU A 335 -0.20 -9.15 8.89
N LEU A 336 0.19 -8.82 10.11
CA LEU A 336 -0.10 -7.50 10.68
C LEU A 336 1.08 -6.55 10.45
N ALA A 337 0.93 -5.59 9.55
CA ALA A 337 1.86 -4.51 9.30
C ALA A 337 1.49 -3.29 10.16
N ARG A 338 2.07 -3.23 11.37
CA ARG A 338 1.85 -2.15 12.33
C ARG A 338 3.19 -1.57 12.82
N PRO A 339 3.41 -0.25 12.71
CA PRO A 339 4.54 0.39 13.37
C PRO A 339 4.39 0.36 14.89
N THR A 340 5.50 0.38 15.63
CA THR A 340 5.49 0.45 17.10
C THR A 340 6.27 1.66 17.56
N LEU A 341 5.64 2.53 18.35
CA LEU A 341 6.26 3.74 18.88
C LEU A 341 6.88 3.50 20.26
N ALA A 342 8.07 4.07 20.46
CA ALA A 342 8.76 4.06 21.75
C ALA A 342 9.55 5.37 21.94
N GLY A 343 8.88 6.41 22.44
CA GLY A 343 9.44 7.75 22.55
C GLY A 343 9.75 8.35 21.19
N GLU A 344 11.01 8.74 20.94
CA GLU A 344 11.46 9.27 19.64
C GLU A 344 11.85 8.17 18.63
N ARG A 345 11.55 6.89 18.94
CA ARG A 345 11.84 5.75 18.07
C ARG A 345 10.56 5.18 17.48
N LEU A 346 10.63 4.79 16.21
CA LEU A 346 9.60 4.05 15.50
C LEU A 346 10.18 2.72 15.03
N LEU A 347 9.59 1.60 15.45
CA LEU A 347 10.03 0.27 15.06
C LEU A 347 9.06 -0.35 14.07
N VAL A 348 9.60 -0.97 13.03
CA VAL A 348 8.84 -1.59 11.95
C VAL A 348 9.49 -2.90 11.52
N SER A 349 8.69 -3.81 10.97
CA SER A 349 9.16 -5.00 10.26
C SER A 349 9.10 -4.73 8.76
N LEU A 350 10.26 -4.62 8.11
CA LEU A 350 10.38 -4.33 6.69
C LEU A 350 10.94 -5.51 5.91
N GLN A 351 10.49 -5.69 4.67
CA GLN A 351 11.06 -6.71 3.81
C GLN A 351 12.50 -6.38 3.45
N ALA A 352 13.38 -7.37 3.58
CA ALA A 352 14.78 -7.28 3.21
C ALA A 352 15.02 -7.86 1.81
N THR A 353 16.09 -7.40 1.18
CA THR A 353 16.63 -8.01 -0.04
C THR A 353 17.27 -9.35 0.33
N GLN A 354 16.78 -10.46 -0.23
CA GLN A 354 17.48 -11.73 -0.14
C GLN A 354 18.46 -11.88 -1.32
N PRO A 355 19.68 -12.38 -1.10
CA PRO A 355 20.56 -12.78 -2.19
C PRO A 355 19.88 -13.88 -3.03
N TRP A 356 20.24 -13.92 -4.31
CA TRP A 356 19.56 -14.71 -5.33
C TRP A 356 19.44 -16.19 -4.93
N HIS A 357 18.21 -16.69 -4.85
CA HIS A 357 17.93 -18.12 -4.89
C HIS A 357 17.39 -18.43 -6.28
N GLU A 358 17.99 -19.40 -6.97
CA GLU A 358 17.45 -19.92 -8.22
C GLU A 358 15.96 -20.24 -8.03
N LEU A 359 15.10 -19.57 -8.81
CA LEU A 359 13.71 -19.97 -8.96
C LEU A 359 13.76 -21.26 -9.76
N HIS A 360 13.64 -22.37 -9.05
CA HIS A 360 13.62 -23.67 -9.71
C HIS A 360 12.21 -23.87 -10.25
N ASP A 361 12.07 -23.95 -11.56
CA ASP A 361 10.84 -24.39 -12.20
C ASP A 361 11.03 -25.83 -12.68
N PHE A 362 10.02 -26.67 -12.48
CA PHE A 362 9.93 -28.02 -13.04
C PHE A 362 8.76 -28.03 -14.02
N ASP A 363 9.01 -28.09 -15.34
CA ASP A 363 7.96 -28.00 -16.36
C ASP A 363 7.02 -26.78 -16.21
N ASN A 364 7.58 -25.58 -15.99
CA ASN A 364 6.85 -24.33 -15.70
C ASN A 364 6.07 -24.33 -14.38
N VAL A 365 6.34 -25.30 -13.50
CA VAL A 365 5.79 -25.36 -12.15
C VAL A 365 6.81 -24.80 -11.17
N PRO A 366 6.50 -23.73 -10.42
CA PRO A 366 7.40 -23.23 -9.40
C PRO A 366 7.61 -24.29 -8.32
N ILE A 367 8.88 -24.70 -8.13
CA ILE A 367 9.28 -25.58 -7.04
C ILE A 367 9.28 -24.81 -5.72
N ASN A 368 9.78 -23.57 -5.75
CA ASN A 368 9.85 -22.64 -4.64
C ASN A 368 9.05 -21.36 -4.92
N HIS A 369 8.40 -20.85 -3.88
CA HIS A 369 7.93 -19.48 -3.85
C HIS A 369 8.95 -18.65 -3.06
N PRO A 370 9.42 -17.51 -3.58
CA PRO A 370 10.36 -16.66 -2.88
C PRO A 370 9.64 -15.95 -1.73
N LEU A 371 9.68 -16.58 -0.55
CA LEU A 371 9.09 -16.02 0.67
C LEU A 371 9.84 -14.75 1.05
N PRO A 372 9.13 -13.66 1.43
CA PRO A 372 9.79 -12.43 1.87
C PRO A 372 10.61 -12.69 3.14
N ALA A 373 11.85 -12.20 3.20
CA ALA A 373 12.56 -12.03 4.47
C ALA A 373 12.10 -10.74 5.13
N ARG A 374 11.91 -10.75 6.44
CA ARG A 374 11.52 -9.55 7.20
C ARG A 374 12.52 -9.21 8.29
N ARG A 375 12.90 -7.95 8.38
CA ARG A 375 13.90 -7.46 9.34
C ARG A 375 13.31 -6.34 10.17
N LEU A 376 13.60 -6.39 11.46
CA LEU A 376 13.29 -5.30 12.38
C LEU A 376 14.20 -4.09 12.09
N VAL A 377 13.58 -2.93 11.91
CA VAL A 377 14.26 -1.65 11.69
C VAL A 377 13.75 -0.65 12.71
N CYS A 378 14.67 0.07 13.35
CA CYS A 378 14.34 1.21 14.19
C CYS A 378 14.67 2.50 13.44
N LEU A 379 13.68 3.37 13.33
CA LEU A 379 13.75 4.67 12.70
C LEU A 379 13.67 5.77 13.77
N ASP A 380 14.30 6.91 13.51
CA ASP A 380 13.98 8.16 14.18
C ASP A 380 12.56 8.56 13.79
N ARG A 381 11.72 8.81 14.80
CA ARG A 381 10.29 9.10 14.59
C ARG A 381 10.06 10.41 13.83
N ARG A 382 10.98 11.38 13.94
CA ARG A 382 10.83 12.73 13.37
C ARG A 382 11.34 12.83 11.95
N SER A 383 12.45 12.15 11.63
CA SER A 383 13.08 12.22 10.31
C SER A 383 12.83 10.98 9.44
N GLY A 384 12.47 9.84 10.03
CA GLY A 384 12.42 8.56 9.33
C GLY A 384 13.80 7.95 9.04
N GLU A 385 14.88 8.54 9.57
CA GLU A 385 16.24 8.03 9.38
C GLU A 385 16.45 6.73 10.17
N PRO A 386 17.13 5.72 9.60
CA PRO A 386 17.41 4.48 10.32
C PRO A 386 18.42 4.71 11.43
N LEU A 387 18.03 4.38 12.68
CA LEU A 387 18.92 4.40 13.85
C LEU A 387 19.70 3.10 13.97
N TRP A 388 19.04 1.98 13.78
CA TRP A 388 19.66 0.66 13.72
C TRP A 388 18.78 -0.34 12.96
N ARG A 389 19.39 -1.44 12.53
CA ARG A 389 18.72 -2.60 11.92
C ARG A 389 19.08 -3.84 12.72
N GLN A 390 18.18 -4.82 12.78
CA GLN A 390 18.46 -6.12 13.40
C GLN A 390 19.62 -6.83 12.70
N GLU A 391 19.69 -6.72 11.38
CA GLU A 391 20.73 -7.35 10.58
C GLU A 391 22.13 -6.79 10.92
N ARG A 392 23.09 -7.69 11.04
CA ARG A 392 24.51 -7.50 11.36
C ARG A 392 25.34 -8.32 10.38
N PRO A 393 25.45 -7.91 9.10
CA PRO A 393 26.14 -8.68 8.06
C PRO A 393 27.57 -9.09 8.44
N GLU A 394 28.24 -8.28 9.27
CA GLU A 394 29.57 -8.54 9.81
C GLU A 394 29.68 -9.81 10.67
N LEU A 395 28.56 -10.31 11.22
CA LEU A 395 28.51 -11.57 11.98
C LEU A 395 28.34 -12.80 11.07
N GLY A 396 28.20 -12.59 9.76
CA GLY A 396 27.99 -13.63 8.76
C GLY A 396 26.51 -14.04 8.61
N PRO A 397 26.12 -14.61 7.46
CA PRO A 397 24.72 -14.93 7.15
C PRO A 397 24.11 -15.96 8.10
N GLU A 398 24.92 -16.80 8.75
CA GLU A 398 24.45 -17.83 9.68
C GLU A 398 24.13 -17.30 11.10
N ALA A 399 24.49 -16.06 11.41
CA ALA A 399 24.18 -15.48 12.71
C ALA A 399 22.66 -15.38 12.91
N PHE A 400 22.16 -15.75 14.10
CA PHE A 400 20.73 -15.76 14.41
C PHE A 400 20.00 -14.47 13.98
N VAL A 401 20.59 -13.31 14.27
CA VAL A 401 20.01 -12.00 13.93
C VAL A 401 19.84 -11.76 12.43
N ASN A 402 20.68 -12.39 11.58
CA ASN A 402 20.60 -12.28 10.12
C ASN A 402 19.63 -13.29 9.51
N ARG A 403 19.37 -14.38 10.23
CA ARG A 403 18.49 -15.48 9.82
C ARG A 403 17.04 -15.32 10.26
N LEU A 404 16.81 -14.64 11.38
CA LEU A 404 15.48 -14.44 11.95
C LEU A 404 14.62 -13.53 11.08
N ASP A 405 13.54 -14.08 10.54
CA ASP A 405 12.45 -13.33 9.92
C ASP A 405 11.49 -12.83 11.01
N VAL A 406 11.19 -11.53 11.01
CA VAL A 406 10.29 -10.91 12.00
C VAL A 406 8.86 -10.87 11.46
N ASP A 407 8.05 -11.79 11.98
CA ASP A 407 6.77 -12.21 11.37
C ASP A 407 5.58 -11.31 11.77
N GLY A 408 5.82 -10.21 12.48
CA GLY A 408 4.78 -9.27 12.90
C GLY A 408 5.32 -8.02 13.60
N PRO A 409 4.42 -7.16 14.11
CA PRO A 409 4.78 -5.94 14.84
C PRO A 409 5.56 -6.27 16.12
N PRO A 410 6.63 -5.53 16.42
CA PRO A 410 7.32 -5.68 17.70
C PRO A 410 6.45 -5.20 18.87
N LEU A 411 6.83 -5.60 20.08
CA LEU A 411 6.32 -5.06 21.35
C LEU A 411 7.48 -4.37 22.06
N VAL A 412 7.28 -3.19 22.64
CA VAL A 412 8.34 -2.50 23.41
C VAL A 412 7.93 -2.37 24.87
N SER A 413 8.83 -2.76 25.78
CA SER A 413 8.66 -2.54 27.21
C SER A 413 10.02 -2.43 27.91
N GLY A 414 10.16 -1.51 28.87
CA GLY A 414 11.38 -1.38 29.68
C GLY A 414 12.68 -1.14 28.89
N GLY A 415 12.61 -0.47 27.74
CA GLY A 415 13.78 -0.26 26.86
C GLY A 415 14.22 -1.51 26.10
N VAL A 416 13.36 -2.52 26.01
CA VAL A 416 13.59 -3.76 25.28
C VAL A 416 12.51 -3.93 24.22
N VAL A 417 12.91 -4.43 23.05
CA VAL A 417 12.04 -4.74 21.92
C VAL A 417 11.87 -6.25 21.85
N TYR A 418 10.64 -6.72 21.93
CA TYR A 418 10.27 -8.12 21.86
C TYR A 418 9.65 -8.41 20.50
N VAL A 419 10.10 -9.47 19.85
CA VAL A 419 9.55 -9.92 18.57
C VAL A 419 9.24 -11.41 18.61
N ALA A 420 8.22 -11.79 17.86
CA ALA A 420 8.00 -13.14 17.41
C ALA A 420 8.46 -13.25 15.96
N GLY A 421 9.14 -14.34 15.62
CA GLY A 421 9.71 -14.53 14.29
C GLY A 421 10.02 -15.98 14.00
N SER A 422 10.53 -16.26 12.81
CA SER A 422 10.84 -17.63 12.41
C SER A 422 12.15 -17.74 11.62
N ILE A 423 12.67 -18.96 11.57
CA ILE A 423 13.76 -19.35 10.68
C ILE A 423 13.29 -20.58 9.91
N THR A 424 13.35 -20.52 8.58
CA THR A 424 12.92 -21.63 7.71
C THR A 424 14.12 -22.49 7.30
N GLU A 425 14.20 -23.72 7.80
CA GLU A 425 15.23 -24.73 7.49
C GLU A 425 14.58 -26.06 7.09
N GLY A 426 13.74 -26.03 6.05
CA GLY A 426 12.89 -27.17 5.66
C GLY A 426 11.67 -27.36 6.55
N ALA A 427 11.81 -27.11 7.86
CA ALA A 427 10.71 -26.82 8.79
C ALA A 427 10.75 -25.35 9.22
N ILE A 428 9.65 -24.86 9.78
CA ILE A 428 9.53 -23.50 10.31
C ILE A 428 9.86 -23.57 11.81
N ASN A 429 10.98 -22.98 12.21
CA ASN A 429 11.37 -22.84 13.61
C ASN A 429 10.88 -21.50 14.13
N ALA A 430 9.87 -21.50 14.99
CA ALA A 430 9.33 -20.29 15.61
C ALA A 430 10.18 -19.88 16.82
N TYR A 431 10.54 -18.60 16.89
CA TYR A 431 11.36 -18.00 17.94
C TYR A 431 10.67 -16.79 18.57
N ALA A 432 10.99 -16.56 19.84
CA ALA A 432 10.91 -15.25 20.45
C ALA A 432 12.32 -14.67 20.58
N ALA A 433 12.45 -13.37 20.39
CA ALA A 433 13.71 -12.67 20.61
C ALA A 433 13.49 -11.32 21.28
N ALA A 434 14.49 -10.89 22.05
CA ALA A 434 14.53 -9.58 22.67
C ALA A 434 15.77 -8.81 22.22
N PHE A 435 15.57 -7.56 21.86
CA PHE A 435 16.61 -6.63 21.42
C PHE A 435 16.65 -5.41 22.33
N ASP A 436 17.82 -4.84 22.53
CA ASP A 436 17.96 -3.53 23.14
C ASP A 436 17.32 -2.45 22.26
N LEU A 437 16.45 -1.60 22.82
CA LEU A 437 15.77 -0.55 22.06
C LEU A 437 16.73 0.51 21.51
N ALA A 438 17.83 0.81 22.21
CA ALA A 438 18.75 1.87 21.84
C ALA A 438 19.74 1.41 20.75
N SER A 439 20.30 0.21 20.88
CA SER A 439 21.36 -0.32 19.99
C SER A 439 20.89 -1.37 18.99
N GLY A 440 19.74 -2.02 19.23
CA GLY A 440 19.31 -3.18 18.46
C GLY A 440 20.11 -4.45 18.76
N GLU A 441 20.91 -4.48 19.82
CA GLU A 441 21.67 -5.68 20.21
C GLU A 441 20.75 -6.78 20.72
N LEU A 442 20.99 -8.03 20.30
CA LEU A 442 20.26 -9.19 20.76
C LEU A 442 20.57 -9.45 22.24
N ARG A 443 19.55 -9.44 23.09
CA ARG A 443 19.65 -9.76 24.52
C ARG A 443 19.44 -11.24 24.80
N TRP A 444 18.41 -11.82 24.20
CA TRP A 444 18.13 -13.25 24.28
C TRP A 444 17.26 -13.68 23.10
N HIS A 445 17.25 -14.98 22.83
CA HIS A 445 16.30 -15.63 21.94
C HIS A 445 15.89 -16.99 22.51
N THR A 446 14.71 -17.50 22.13
CA THR A 446 14.17 -18.77 22.62
C THR A 446 13.39 -19.45 21.50
N LEU A 447 13.76 -20.70 21.19
CA LEU A 447 13.00 -21.56 20.28
C LEU A 447 11.68 -21.94 20.97
N LEU A 448 10.56 -21.64 20.33
CA LEU A 448 9.21 -21.88 20.86
C LEU A 448 8.68 -23.23 20.42
N CYS A 449 8.74 -23.50 19.11
CA CYS A 449 8.36 -24.75 18.49
C CYS A 449 8.94 -24.88 17.08
N THR A 450 8.94 -26.11 16.57
CA THR A 450 9.19 -26.38 15.16
C THR A 450 7.92 -26.95 14.54
N GLY A 451 7.47 -26.34 13.45
CA GLY A 451 6.25 -26.72 12.75
C GLY A 451 6.44 -26.67 11.25
N GLN A 452 5.34 -26.82 10.53
CA GLN A 452 5.30 -26.76 9.08
C GLN A 452 3.95 -26.19 8.66
N GLN A 453 3.95 -25.37 7.62
CA GLN A 453 2.75 -24.88 6.95
C GLN A 453 2.36 -25.80 5.78
N GLU A 454 1.42 -25.34 4.96
CA GLU A 454 1.08 -25.93 3.68
C GLU A 454 2.30 -25.86 2.74
N LEU A 455 2.61 -26.98 2.08
CA LEU A 455 3.78 -27.15 1.24
C LEU A 455 3.39 -27.38 -0.22
N THR A 456 4.28 -27.01 -1.13
CA THR A 456 4.23 -27.43 -2.53
C THR A 456 4.43 -28.95 -2.65
N MET A 457 4.20 -29.50 -3.84
CA MET A 457 4.51 -30.91 -4.13
C MET A 457 6.01 -31.26 -3.96
N PHE A 458 6.87 -30.24 -3.85
CA PHE A 458 8.31 -30.36 -3.63
C PHE A 458 8.71 -30.14 -2.17
N ASN A 459 7.74 -30.18 -1.24
CA ASN A 459 7.98 -30.04 0.20
C ASN A 459 8.62 -28.68 0.56
N ARG A 460 8.27 -27.62 -0.17
CA ARG A 460 8.66 -26.22 0.12
C ARG A 460 7.44 -25.42 0.58
N PRO A 461 7.54 -24.50 1.55
CA PRO A 461 6.43 -23.61 1.86
C PRO A 461 6.13 -22.73 0.65
N PHE A 462 4.85 -22.53 0.34
CA PHE A 462 4.43 -21.65 -0.76
C PHE A 462 3.92 -20.29 -0.30
N GLN A 463 3.69 -20.13 1.01
CA GLN A 463 3.23 -18.91 1.66
C GLN A 463 4.07 -18.64 2.90
N GLU A 464 4.25 -17.36 3.21
CA GLU A 464 4.95 -16.83 4.37
C GLU A 464 4.30 -17.28 5.68
N HIS A 465 5.14 -17.59 6.65
CA HIS A 465 4.68 -17.85 7.99
C HIS A 465 4.48 -16.55 8.76
N VAL A 466 3.35 -16.45 9.47
CA VAL A 466 3.02 -15.28 10.29
C VAL A 466 2.71 -15.74 11.69
N LEU A 467 3.54 -15.34 12.65
CA LEU A 467 3.23 -15.44 14.08
C LEU A 467 2.29 -14.30 14.49
N ALA A 468 1.47 -14.53 15.51
CA ALA A 468 0.73 -13.44 16.12
C ALA A 468 1.69 -12.45 16.80
N PRO A 469 1.38 -11.14 16.82
CA PRO A 469 2.19 -10.17 17.54
C PRO A 469 2.30 -10.55 19.02
N PRO A 470 3.47 -10.39 19.67
CA PRO A 470 3.62 -10.69 21.09
C PRO A 470 2.78 -9.76 21.96
N ALA A 471 2.29 -10.27 23.09
CA ALA A 471 1.57 -9.49 24.10
C ALA A 471 2.24 -9.54 25.47
N LEU A 472 2.01 -8.53 26.29
CA LEU A 472 2.53 -8.45 27.65
C LEU A 472 1.44 -8.66 28.69
N HIS A 473 1.73 -9.46 29.71
CA HIS A 473 0.90 -9.57 30.91
C HIS A 473 1.74 -9.95 32.13
N ASP A 474 1.71 -9.17 33.20
CA ASP A 474 2.35 -9.49 34.50
C ASP A 474 3.80 -10.00 34.41
N GLY A 475 4.63 -9.28 33.64
CA GLY A 475 6.04 -9.65 33.44
C GLY A 475 6.23 -10.91 32.57
N GLN A 476 5.21 -11.32 31.84
CA GLN A 476 5.23 -12.43 30.89
C GLN A 476 5.06 -11.93 29.47
N LEU A 477 5.79 -12.55 28.55
CA LEU A 477 5.59 -12.41 27.12
C LEU A 477 4.72 -13.58 26.63
N LEU A 478 3.56 -13.26 26.07
CA LEU A 478 2.57 -14.21 25.58
C LEU A 478 2.63 -14.23 24.04
N ILE A 479 2.84 -15.41 23.45
CA ILE A 479 3.01 -15.56 22.01
C ILE A 479 2.17 -16.72 21.51
N ASN A 480 1.31 -16.45 20.52
CA ASN A 480 0.62 -17.48 19.74
C ASN A 480 1.42 -17.73 18.45
N THR A 481 1.89 -18.97 18.25
CA THR A 481 2.82 -19.28 17.17
C THR A 481 2.13 -19.54 15.83
N ASN A 482 0.81 -19.72 15.79
CA ASN A 482 0.10 -20.18 14.60
C ASN A 482 0.70 -21.49 13.99
N LEU A 483 1.33 -22.30 14.85
CA LEU A 483 1.94 -23.62 14.58
C LEU A 483 1.51 -24.65 15.63
N GLY A 484 0.30 -24.52 16.17
CA GLY A 484 -0.28 -25.46 17.12
C GLY A 484 0.07 -25.22 18.60
N VAL A 485 0.79 -24.16 18.96
CA VAL A 485 1.10 -23.85 20.37
C VAL A 485 0.96 -22.36 20.71
N VAL A 486 0.58 -22.09 21.96
CA VAL A 486 0.73 -20.79 22.62
C VAL A 486 1.71 -20.93 23.76
N VAL A 487 2.53 -19.92 23.99
CA VAL A 487 3.61 -19.94 24.98
C VAL A 487 3.55 -18.72 25.90
N SER A 488 4.00 -18.92 27.14
CA SER A 488 4.38 -17.85 28.05
C SER A 488 5.86 -17.93 28.34
N LEU A 489 6.53 -16.79 28.21
CA LEU A 489 7.93 -16.61 28.54
C LEU A 489 8.05 -15.59 29.66
N ASP A 490 9.08 -15.74 30.48
CA ASP A 490 9.55 -14.66 31.32
C ASP A 490 10.06 -13.50 30.45
N LEU A 491 9.52 -12.29 30.67
CA LEU A 491 9.80 -11.13 29.83
C LEU A 491 11.28 -10.77 29.78
N TRP A 492 12.03 -10.99 30.87
CA TRP A 492 13.40 -10.52 30.99
C TRP A 492 14.44 -11.53 30.50
N SER A 493 14.22 -12.80 30.81
CA SER A 493 15.18 -13.88 30.49
C SER A 493 14.84 -14.63 29.21
N GLY A 494 13.61 -14.50 28.70
CA GLY A 494 13.09 -15.35 27.63
C GLY A 494 12.80 -16.78 28.09
N ARG A 495 12.99 -17.11 29.38
CA ARG A 495 12.80 -18.46 29.89
C ARG A 495 11.33 -18.87 29.76
N LEU A 496 11.12 -20.04 29.19
CA LEU A 496 9.81 -20.62 29.00
C LEU A 496 9.16 -20.94 30.37
N ARG A 497 7.96 -20.40 30.59
CA ARG A 497 7.14 -20.65 31.79
C ARG A 497 6.19 -21.83 31.56
N TRP A 498 5.48 -21.81 30.44
CA TRP A 498 4.62 -22.91 30.00
C TRP A 498 4.43 -22.88 28.48
N VAL A 499 4.11 -24.05 27.90
CA VAL A 499 3.67 -24.23 26.51
C VAL A 499 2.34 -24.98 26.54
N SER A 500 1.38 -24.49 25.77
CA SER A 500 0.09 -25.14 25.62
C SER A 500 -0.21 -25.40 24.15
N ALA A 501 -0.33 -26.68 23.80
CA ALA A 501 -0.76 -27.07 22.47
C ALA A 501 -2.27 -26.83 22.29
N TYR A 502 -2.67 -26.44 21.09
CA TYR A 502 -4.06 -26.35 20.68
C TYR A 502 -4.31 -27.19 19.43
N GLU A 503 -5.58 -27.37 19.09
CA GLU A 503 -6.00 -28.14 17.94
C GLU A 503 -5.77 -27.32 16.66
N ALA A 504 -4.65 -27.57 16.00
CA ALA A 504 -4.35 -27.01 14.69
C ALA A 504 -5.16 -27.72 13.59
N MET A 505 -5.63 -26.96 12.61
CA MET A 505 -6.31 -27.45 11.43
C MET A 505 -5.44 -28.46 10.68
N ARG A 506 -6.08 -29.51 10.18
CA ARG A 506 -5.39 -30.55 9.43
C ARG A 506 -4.85 -29.99 8.12
N ARG A 507 -3.53 -30.00 7.98
CA ARG A 507 -2.84 -29.68 6.73
C ARG A 507 -3.27 -30.67 5.64
N ARG A 508 -3.76 -30.14 4.52
CA ARG A 508 -4.05 -30.94 3.32
C ARG A 508 -2.76 -31.05 2.51
N SER A 509 -2.35 -32.27 2.18
CA SER A 509 -1.25 -32.49 1.23
C SER A 509 -1.69 -31.96 -0.13
N SER A 510 -0.94 -31.04 -0.73
CA SER A 510 -1.21 -30.62 -2.11
C SER A 510 -1.01 -31.81 -3.04
N ARG A 511 -2.07 -32.27 -3.68
CA ARG A 511 -2.01 -33.31 -4.74
C ARG A 511 -1.91 -32.70 -6.14
N MET A 512 -1.96 -31.39 -6.23
CA MET A 512 -1.95 -30.66 -7.50
C MET A 512 -0.68 -29.85 -7.64
N VAL A 513 -0.24 -29.77 -8.89
CA VAL A 513 0.86 -28.93 -9.37
C VAL A 513 0.64 -27.46 -9.00
N ARG A 514 -0.61 -26.98 -9.09
CA ARG A 514 -1.00 -25.67 -8.58
C ARG A 514 -1.51 -25.83 -7.15
N PRO A 515 -0.90 -25.19 -6.14
CA PRO A 515 -1.38 -25.23 -4.77
C PRO A 515 -2.77 -24.60 -4.74
N ASN A 516 -3.81 -25.41 -4.68
CA ASN A 516 -5.20 -24.96 -4.77
C ASN A 516 -5.96 -25.11 -3.45
N THR A 517 -5.26 -25.39 -2.35
CA THR A 517 -5.88 -25.52 -1.03
C THR A 517 -5.00 -24.85 0.00
N ALA A 518 -4.95 -23.51 -0.03
CA ALA A 518 -4.72 -22.78 1.21
C ALA A 518 -5.78 -23.24 2.22
N ARG A 519 -5.39 -23.34 3.49
CA ARG A 519 -6.38 -23.59 4.54
C ARG A 519 -7.30 -22.38 4.65
N THR A 520 -8.58 -22.63 4.93
CA THR A 520 -9.50 -21.56 5.29
C THR A 520 -9.06 -20.98 6.62
N VAL A 521 -8.68 -19.70 6.63
CA VAL A 521 -8.30 -18.99 7.85
C VAL A 521 -9.53 -18.29 8.40
N TYR A 522 -9.95 -18.71 9.58
CA TYR A 522 -11.17 -18.19 10.21
C TYR A 522 -10.92 -16.89 10.96
N TRP A 523 -9.78 -16.79 11.64
CA TRP A 523 -9.44 -15.68 12.53
C TRP A 523 -8.42 -14.75 11.91
N ARG A 524 -8.49 -13.48 12.30
CA ARG A 524 -7.45 -12.49 12.01
C ARG A 524 -6.23 -12.69 12.91
N SER A 525 -5.05 -12.32 12.42
CA SER A 525 -3.81 -12.33 13.21
C SER A 525 -3.81 -11.14 14.16
N GLU A 526 -4.21 -11.38 15.41
CA GLU A 526 -4.24 -10.38 16.48
C GLU A 526 -3.36 -10.84 17.65
N PRO A 527 -2.79 -9.91 18.43
CA PRO A 527 -2.05 -10.28 19.62
C PRO A 527 -2.98 -11.01 20.61
N PRO A 528 -2.48 -12.02 21.33
CA PRO A 528 -3.24 -12.62 22.42
C PRO A 528 -3.46 -11.56 23.52
N PHE A 529 -4.57 -11.63 24.25
CA PHE A 529 -4.88 -10.65 25.30
C PHE A 529 -5.40 -11.31 26.56
N VAL A 530 -5.23 -10.65 27.71
CA VAL A 530 -5.76 -11.14 28.99
C VAL A 530 -6.92 -10.25 29.43
N GLU A 531 -8.07 -10.87 29.64
CA GLU A 531 -9.33 -10.21 30.01
C GLU A 531 -9.99 -11.03 31.12
N GLY A 532 -10.43 -10.40 32.22
CA GLY A 532 -11.02 -11.13 33.35
C GLY A 532 -10.13 -12.26 33.93
N GLY A 533 -8.80 -12.15 33.85
CA GLY A 533 -7.87 -13.19 34.31
C GLY A 533 -7.79 -14.42 33.41
N VAL A 534 -8.25 -14.34 32.17
CA VAL A 534 -8.18 -15.40 31.16
C VAL A 534 -7.43 -14.87 29.96
N LEU A 535 -6.42 -15.62 29.51
CA LEU A 535 -5.72 -15.38 28.25
C LEU A 535 -6.58 -15.88 27.09
N VAL A 536 -6.99 -14.97 26.22
CA VAL A 536 -7.78 -15.25 25.02
C VAL A 536 -6.91 -15.06 23.79
N PHE A 537 -7.00 -16.02 22.85
CA PHE A 537 -6.30 -15.94 21.58
C PHE A 537 -7.01 -16.75 20.49
N ALA A 538 -6.78 -16.36 19.24
CA ALA A 538 -7.45 -16.88 18.05
C ALA A 538 -6.40 -17.26 16.97
N PRO A 539 -5.92 -18.52 16.95
CA PRO A 539 -4.87 -18.91 16.02
C PRO A 539 -5.32 -18.94 14.55
N LEU A 540 -4.44 -18.49 13.64
CA LEU A 540 -4.68 -18.56 12.19
C LEU A 540 -4.79 -20.01 11.68
N ASP A 541 -4.15 -20.94 12.37
CA ASP A 541 -4.15 -22.36 12.07
C ASP A 541 -5.17 -23.13 12.90
N SER A 542 -6.17 -22.50 13.52
CA SER A 542 -7.23 -23.18 14.26
C SER A 542 -8.62 -22.66 13.90
N GLU A 543 -9.63 -23.50 14.05
CA GLU A 543 -11.05 -23.08 14.02
C GLU A 543 -11.52 -22.59 15.40
N TRP A 544 -10.67 -22.60 16.43
CA TRP A 544 -11.08 -22.32 17.80
C TRP A 544 -10.56 -20.97 18.30
N LEU A 545 -11.42 -20.18 18.93
CA LEU A 545 -11.04 -19.19 19.92
C LEU A 545 -10.82 -19.90 21.25
N LEU A 546 -9.70 -19.68 21.91
CA LEU A 546 -9.34 -20.38 23.14
C LEU A 546 -9.23 -19.41 24.31
N GLY A 547 -9.75 -19.82 25.46
CA GLY A 547 -9.51 -19.17 26.75
C GLY A 547 -8.69 -20.08 27.66
N ILE A 548 -7.54 -19.61 28.11
CA ILE A 548 -6.62 -20.37 28.96
C ILE A 548 -6.21 -19.58 30.19
N ASP A 549 -5.80 -20.27 31.24
CA ASP A 549 -5.25 -19.65 32.43
C ASP A 549 -3.85 -19.07 32.12
N PRO A 550 -3.62 -17.75 32.25
CA PRO A 550 -2.34 -17.14 31.89
C PRO A 550 -1.18 -17.58 32.77
N SER A 551 -1.43 -18.06 34.00
CA SER A 551 -0.38 -18.47 34.92
C SER A 551 0.09 -19.90 34.72
N THR A 552 -0.81 -20.78 34.25
CA THR A 552 -0.54 -22.24 34.12
C THR A 552 -0.55 -22.76 32.69
N GLY A 553 -1.09 -21.98 31.74
CA GLY A 553 -1.35 -22.42 30.37
C GLY A 553 -2.53 -23.39 30.24
N ARG A 554 -3.23 -23.75 31.31
CA ARG A 554 -4.33 -24.72 31.26
C ARG A 554 -5.54 -24.15 30.53
N ARG A 555 -6.06 -24.90 29.55
CA ARG A 555 -7.29 -24.51 28.83
C ARG A 555 -8.49 -24.48 29.76
N ARG A 556 -9.23 -23.39 29.75
CA ARG A 556 -10.50 -23.21 30.47
C ARG A 556 -11.69 -23.53 29.57
N TRP A 557 -11.72 -22.94 28.38
CA TRP A 557 -12.82 -23.10 27.42
C TRP A 557 -12.33 -22.94 25.98
N ARG A 558 -13.20 -23.23 25.02
CA ARG A 558 -12.99 -22.97 23.59
C ARG A 558 -14.33 -22.65 22.91
N VAL A 559 -14.29 -21.79 21.90
CA VAL A 559 -15.43 -21.40 21.07
C VAL A 559 -15.06 -21.65 19.61
N ASN A 560 -15.89 -22.37 18.85
CA ASN A 560 -15.59 -22.71 17.45
C ASN A 560 -15.94 -21.53 16.54
N ALA A 561 -15.17 -21.20 15.51
CA ALA A 561 -15.47 -20.12 14.58
C ALA A 561 -16.74 -20.37 13.75
N LEU A 562 -17.11 -21.65 13.58
CA LEU A 562 -18.25 -22.15 12.80
C LEU A 562 -19.44 -22.62 13.65
N GLN A 563 -19.20 -23.10 14.89
CA GLN A 563 -20.28 -23.55 15.80
C GLN A 563 -20.60 -22.48 16.84
N GLY A 564 -21.88 -22.18 17.01
CA GLY A 564 -22.36 -21.45 18.18
C GLY A 564 -23.32 -20.30 17.90
N SER A 565 -23.84 -20.19 16.68
CA SER A 565 -24.88 -19.23 16.39
C SER A 565 -26.04 -19.94 15.73
N SER A 566 -27.27 -19.44 15.89
CA SER A 566 -28.44 -19.86 15.12
C SER A 566 -28.29 -19.62 13.60
N LEU A 567 -27.08 -19.30 13.13
CA LEU A 567 -26.71 -18.70 11.86
C LEU A 567 -25.93 -19.76 11.12
N ARG A 568 -26.61 -20.51 10.23
CA ARG A 568 -26.05 -21.68 9.53
C ARG A 568 -24.93 -21.36 8.53
N SER A 569 -24.34 -20.16 8.56
CA SER A 569 -23.32 -19.71 7.61
C SER A 569 -22.35 -18.64 8.13
N ALA A 570 -22.51 -18.13 9.35
CA ALA A 570 -21.71 -17.00 9.82
C ALA A 570 -20.33 -17.44 10.32
N VAL A 571 -19.26 -16.85 9.78
CA VAL A 571 -17.88 -17.13 10.21
C VAL A 571 -17.40 -16.02 11.12
N ARG A 572 -16.98 -16.37 12.35
CA ARG A 572 -16.35 -15.41 13.28
C ARG A 572 -14.92 -15.13 12.84
N HIS A 573 -14.57 -13.85 12.76
CA HIS A 573 -13.28 -13.39 12.23
C HIS A 573 -12.37 -12.71 13.25
N GLN A 574 -12.94 -12.10 14.29
CA GLN A 574 -12.16 -11.31 15.26
C GLN A 574 -12.73 -11.46 16.66
N ALA A 575 -11.85 -11.37 17.65
CA ALA A 575 -12.19 -11.24 19.07
C ALA A 575 -11.70 -9.87 19.58
N VAL A 576 -12.59 -9.09 20.17
CA VAL A 576 -12.33 -7.74 20.69
C VAL A 576 -12.62 -7.72 22.20
N PRO A 577 -11.61 -7.48 23.07
CA PRO A 577 -11.85 -7.37 24.51
C PRO A 577 -12.63 -6.11 24.86
N THR A 578 -13.47 -6.20 25.89
CA THR A 578 -14.29 -5.07 26.38
C THR A 578 -13.71 -4.35 27.60
N GLY A 579 -12.74 -4.94 28.31
CA GLY A 579 -12.20 -4.42 29.57
C GLY A 579 -13.08 -4.71 30.80
N ASP A 580 -14.26 -5.30 30.63
CA ASP A 580 -15.20 -5.62 31.72
C ASP A 580 -15.44 -7.12 31.91
N GLY A 581 -14.47 -7.94 31.49
CA GLY A 581 -14.55 -9.40 31.58
C GLY A 581 -15.38 -10.05 30.47
N ARG A 582 -15.61 -9.34 29.35
CA ARG A 582 -16.29 -9.86 28.16
C ARG A 582 -15.40 -9.76 26.92
N VAL A 583 -15.76 -10.51 25.88
CA VAL A 583 -15.16 -10.45 24.56
C VAL A 583 -16.26 -10.39 23.52
N ILE A 584 -16.16 -9.45 22.57
CA ILE A 584 -17.05 -9.38 21.42
C ILE A 584 -16.41 -10.10 20.24
N LEU A 585 -17.15 -11.04 19.67
CA LEU A 585 -16.81 -11.77 18.46
C LEU A 585 -17.50 -11.10 17.28
N VAL A 586 -16.72 -10.75 16.25
CA VAL A 586 -17.22 -10.12 15.03
C VAL A 586 -17.19 -11.14 13.91
N SER A 587 -18.31 -11.29 13.20
CA SER A 587 -18.50 -12.18 12.06
C SER A 587 -18.90 -11.41 10.80
N ASP A 588 -18.88 -12.07 9.66
CA ASP A 588 -19.43 -11.59 8.38
C ASP A 588 -20.86 -11.02 8.46
N THR A 589 -21.72 -11.56 9.32
CA THR A 589 -23.16 -11.29 9.33
C THR A 589 -23.69 -10.73 10.65
N GLY A 590 -22.82 -10.45 11.63
CA GLY A 590 -23.23 -9.93 12.92
C GLY A 590 -22.16 -9.95 14.00
N THR A 591 -22.61 -9.77 15.24
CA THR A 591 -21.75 -9.79 16.44
C THR A 591 -22.31 -10.70 17.52
N GLU A 592 -21.42 -11.16 18.38
CA GLU A 592 -21.74 -11.98 19.54
C GLU A 592 -20.85 -11.56 20.69
N CYS A 593 -21.34 -11.66 21.92
CA CYS A 593 -20.52 -11.40 23.11
C CYS A 593 -20.46 -12.65 23.96
N VAL A 594 -19.24 -12.99 24.39
CA VAL A 594 -18.97 -14.10 25.30
C VAL A 594 -18.38 -13.58 26.61
N GLN A 595 -18.74 -14.23 27.71
CA GLN A 595 -18.15 -13.98 29.01
C GLN A 595 -16.75 -14.57 29.05
N THR A 596 -15.72 -13.78 29.33
CA THR A 596 -14.32 -14.26 29.23
C THR A 596 -14.00 -15.36 30.25
N ALA A 597 -14.65 -15.35 31.42
CA ALA A 597 -14.40 -16.33 32.46
C ALA A 597 -14.81 -17.77 32.06
N SER A 598 -15.94 -17.93 31.37
CA SER A 598 -16.53 -19.23 31.04
C SER A 598 -16.55 -19.57 29.55
N GLY A 599 -16.46 -18.57 28.67
CA GLY A 599 -16.70 -18.71 27.24
C GLY A 599 -18.19 -18.78 26.87
N ASP A 600 -19.09 -18.57 27.82
CA ASP A 600 -20.54 -18.61 27.58
C ASP A 600 -21.00 -17.38 26.81
N VAL A 601 -21.95 -17.58 25.88
CA VAL A 601 -22.56 -16.51 25.11
C VAL A 601 -23.47 -15.67 26.01
N VAL A 602 -23.17 -14.37 26.10
CA VAL A 602 -23.98 -13.37 26.83
C VAL A 602 -25.12 -12.89 25.93
N TRP A 603 -24.81 -12.53 24.69
CA TRP A 603 -25.78 -12.12 23.69
C TRP A 603 -25.28 -12.42 22.28
N THR A 604 -26.23 -12.51 21.34
CA THR A 604 -25.96 -12.63 19.90
C THR A 604 -26.86 -11.63 19.18
N HIS A 605 -26.31 -10.85 18.26
CA HIS A 605 -27.09 -9.88 17.47
C HIS A 605 -26.93 -10.13 15.97
N GLN A 606 -28.08 -10.15 15.30
CA GLN A 606 -28.20 -10.36 13.87
C GLN A 606 -29.43 -9.66 13.28
N PRO A 607 -29.46 -9.46 11.95
CA PRO A 607 -28.33 -9.56 11.02
C PRO A 607 -27.72 -8.16 10.74
N PHE A 608 -26.43 -8.09 10.45
CA PHE A 608 -25.95 -7.03 9.56
C PHE A 608 -26.72 -7.12 8.24
N SER A 609 -26.91 -6.02 7.51
CA SER A 609 -27.56 -6.13 6.20
C SER A 609 -26.78 -7.14 5.35
N PRO A 610 -27.41 -7.98 4.51
CA PRO A 610 -26.68 -8.86 3.60
C PRO A 610 -25.76 -8.08 2.63
N TYR A 611 -25.90 -6.76 2.57
CA TYR A 611 -25.04 -5.84 1.82
C TYR A 611 -23.90 -5.23 2.66
N ASP A 612 -23.85 -5.46 3.97
CA ASP A 612 -22.83 -4.91 4.88
C ASP A 612 -21.72 -5.96 5.09
N GLU A 613 -20.94 -6.26 4.05
CA GLU A 613 -19.85 -7.23 4.17
C GLU A 613 -18.74 -6.67 5.06
N VAL A 614 -18.49 -7.29 6.21
CA VAL A 614 -17.42 -6.88 7.13
C VAL A 614 -16.07 -6.98 6.41
N SER A 615 -15.49 -5.82 6.14
CA SER A 615 -14.33 -5.65 5.28
C SER A 615 -13.02 -5.56 6.05
N GLY A 616 -13.10 -5.27 7.35
CA GLY A 616 -11.95 -4.87 8.16
C GLY A 616 -12.02 -5.28 9.62
N ALA A 617 -11.15 -4.70 10.44
CA ALA A 617 -11.09 -5.01 11.86
C ALA A 617 -11.96 -4.06 12.64
N ALA A 618 -12.80 -4.64 13.48
CA ALA A 618 -13.55 -3.90 14.45
C ALA A 618 -12.64 -3.34 15.54
N LEU A 619 -13.03 -2.19 16.06
CA LEU A 619 -12.38 -1.51 17.17
C LEU A 619 -13.42 -1.13 18.22
N LEU A 620 -13.10 -1.38 19.48
CA LEU A 620 -13.89 -0.86 20.60
C LEU A 620 -13.49 0.58 20.92
N ALA A 621 -14.46 1.48 20.87
CA ALA A 621 -14.39 2.90 21.12
C ALA A 621 -15.37 3.27 22.26
N GLY A 622 -14.94 3.11 23.51
CA GLY A 622 -15.82 3.24 24.67
C GLY A 622 -16.90 2.15 24.68
N ASP A 623 -18.18 2.55 24.75
CA ASP A 623 -19.31 1.62 24.73
C ASP A 623 -19.73 1.21 23.29
N GLU A 624 -18.98 1.62 22.27
CA GLU A 624 -19.33 1.44 20.86
C GLU A 624 -18.25 0.64 20.13
N LEU A 625 -18.66 -0.34 19.35
CA LEU A 625 -17.81 -1.13 18.48
C LEU A 625 -17.94 -0.59 17.05
N LEU A 626 -16.85 -0.05 16.51
CA LEU A 626 -16.76 0.44 15.14
C LEU A 626 -16.36 -0.72 14.24
N VAL A 627 -17.23 -1.11 13.31
CA VAL A 627 -17.02 -2.25 12.40
C VAL A 627 -16.93 -1.74 10.97
N PRO A 628 -15.75 -1.82 10.30
CA PRO A 628 -15.65 -1.53 8.89
C PRO A 628 -16.43 -2.59 8.08
N ALA A 629 -17.41 -2.13 7.31
CA ALA A 629 -18.14 -2.90 6.32
C ALA A 629 -18.02 -2.20 4.95
N ASP A 630 -18.18 -2.93 3.84
CA ASP A 630 -18.24 -2.31 2.51
C ASP A 630 -19.72 -2.07 2.14
N PRO A 631 -20.17 -0.83 1.84
CA PRO A 631 -19.47 0.47 1.84
C PRO A 631 -19.66 1.30 3.12
N PHE A 632 -19.98 0.67 4.27
CA PHE A 632 -20.40 1.37 5.49
C PHE A 632 -19.44 1.24 6.67
N LEU A 633 -19.36 2.27 7.51
CA LEU A 633 -18.89 2.11 8.89
C LEU A 633 -20.10 1.84 9.80
N LEU A 634 -20.17 0.64 10.36
CA LEU A 634 -21.20 0.28 11.33
C LEU A 634 -20.75 0.70 12.74
N VAL A 635 -21.64 1.36 13.48
CA VAL A 635 -21.48 1.67 14.90
C VAL A 635 -22.39 0.74 15.68
N VAL A 636 -21.79 -0.19 16.41
CA VAL A 636 -22.49 -1.24 17.16
C VAL A 636 -22.43 -0.94 18.65
N ASP A 637 -23.55 -1.07 19.35
CA ASP A 637 -23.59 -0.96 20.80
C ASP A 637 -22.89 -2.18 21.45
N SER A 638 -21.79 -1.97 22.18
CA SER A 638 -21.02 -3.06 22.79
C SER A 638 -21.79 -3.83 23.87
N ALA A 639 -22.82 -3.23 24.47
CA ALA A 639 -23.62 -3.87 25.52
C ALA A 639 -24.69 -4.82 24.95
N SER A 640 -25.21 -4.56 23.75
CA SER A 640 -26.32 -5.31 23.15
C SER A 640 -26.05 -5.93 21.78
N GLY A 641 -24.94 -5.56 21.11
CA GLY A 641 -24.60 -5.97 19.75
C GLY A 641 -25.42 -5.28 18.66
N ARG A 642 -26.36 -4.39 19.02
CA ARG A 642 -27.25 -3.72 18.08
C ARG A 642 -26.52 -2.65 17.28
N VAL A 643 -26.73 -2.60 15.97
CA VAL A 643 -26.28 -1.50 15.12
C VAL A 643 -27.04 -0.23 15.54
N LYS A 644 -26.32 0.74 16.10
CA LYS A 644 -26.85 2.08 16.46
C LYS A 644 -26.93 2.98 15.25
N ALA A 645 -25.90 2.92 14.41
CA ALA A 645 -25.79 3.73 13.20
C ALA A 645 -25.01 2.97 12.12
N SER A 646 -25.31 3.30 10.87
CA SER A 646 -24.53 2.92 9.70
C SER A 646 -24.19 4.19 8.96
N HIS A 647 -22.90 4.37 8.65
CA HIS A 647 -22.41 5.56 7.99
C HIS A 647 -21.84 5.18 6.63
N ALA A 648 -22.50 5.65 5.56
CA ALA A 648 -21.98 5.48 4.22
C ALA A 648 -20.63 6.18 4.13
N LEU A 649 -19.60 5.43 3.78
CA LEU A 649 -18.32 6.00 3.45
C LEU A 649 -18.43 6.59 2.04
N PRO A 650 -17.79 7.74 1.75
CA PRO A 650 -17.82 8.32 0.42
C PRO A 650 -17.31 7.27 -0.55
N ALA A 651 -18.07 7.03 -1.63
CA ALA A 651 -17.72 6.07 -2.67
C ALA A 651 -16.37 6.47 -3.28
N THR A 652 -15.28 5.91 -2.74
CA THR A 652 -13.97 6.06 -3.34
C THR A 652 -14.06 5.40 -4.71
N SER A 653 -13.51 6.06 -5.73
CA SER A 653 -13.69 5.71 -7.15
C SER A 653 -13.17 4.31 -7.57
N ALA A 654 -12.76 3.47 -6.63
CA ALA A 654 -12.41 2.07 -6.82
C ALA A 654 -12.84 1.26 -5.57
N ARG A 655 -13.04 -0.05 -5.73
CA ARG A 655 -13.43 -1.04 -4.70
C ARG A 655 -12.40 -1.12 -3.55
N HIS A 656 -12.27 -0.07 -2.75
CA HIS A 656 -11.39 -0.04 -1.59
C HIS A 656 -12.12 -0.66 -0.41
N VAL A 657 -11.90 -1.97 -0.21
CA VAL A 657 -12.38 -2.72 0.95
C VAL A 657 -11.66 -2.16 2.18
N MET A 658 -12.42 -1.54 3.09
CA MET A 658 -11.87 -0.90 4.29
C MET A 658 -11.32 -1.92 5.25
N GLN A 659 -10.08 -1.73 5.69
CA GLN A 659 -9.33 -2.74 6.42
C GLN A 659 -9.22 -2.45 7.92
N ARG A 660 -8.98 -1.20 8.32
CA ARG A 660 -8.90 -0.78 9.72
C ARG A 660 -9.54 0.57 9.94
N VAL A 661 -10.02 0.77 11.16
CA VAL A 661 -10.51 2.05 11.68
C VAL A 661 -9.77 2.32 12.99
N LEU A 662 -9.21 3.51 13.12
CA LEU A 662 -8.47 3.97 14.29
C LEU A 662 -8.85 5.41 14.61
N PRO A 663 -9.32 5.70 15.81
CA PRO A 663 -9.54 7.06 16.23
C PRO A 663 -8.28 7.75 16.70
N ALA A 664 -8.21 9.02 16.36
CA ALA A 664 -7.12 9.93 16.63
C ALA A 664 -7.70 11.30 17.03
N GLY A 665 -8.20 11.39 18.28
CA GLY A 665 -8.92 12.57 18.75
C GLY A 665 -10.22 12.77 17.96
N PRO A 666 -10.50 13.94 17.36
CA PRO A 666 -11.71 14.17 16.57
C PRO A 666 -11.65 13.58 15.15
N VAL A 667 -10.54 12.92 14.80
CA VAL A 667 -10.33 12.31 13.49
C VAL A 667 -10.44 10.81 13.61
N LEU A 668 -11.13 10.19 12.66
CA LEU A 668 -11.12 8.78 12.40
C LEU A 668 -10.16 8.50 11.25
N VAL A 669 -9.06 7.82 11.55
CA VAL A 669 -8.15 7.30 10.54
C VAL A 669 -8.66 5.94 10.07
N MET A 670 -8.75 5.76 8.77
CA MET A 670 -9.12 4.49 8.15
C MET A 670 -8.01 4.08 7.18
N THR A 671 -7.79 2.79 7.05
CA THR A 671 -6.89 2.27 6.01
C THR A 671 -7.67 1.33 5.12
N ASP A 672 -7.38 1.41 3.82
CA ASP A 672 -7.66 0.35 2.88
C ASP A 672 -6.33 -0.26 2.42
N GLY A 673 -6.37 -1.32 1.62
CA GLY A 673 -5.17 -1.98 1.12
C GLY A 673 -4.27 -1.10 0.23
N ALA A 674 -4.60 0.15 -0.06
CA ALA A 674 -3.84 1.06 -0.92
C ALA A 674 -3.77 2.51 -0.41
N SER A 675 -4.62 2.92 0.53
CA SER A 675 -4.73 4.29 0.99
C SER A 675 -4.97 4.38 2.49
N VAL A 676 -4.48 5.47 3.08
CA VAL A 676 -4.92 5.93 4.40
C VAL A 676 -5.90 7.08 4.16
N LEU A 677 -7.02 7.05 4.87
CA LEU A 677 -8.08 8.05 4.83
C LEU A 677 -8.22 8.63 6.24
N ALA A 678 -8.54 9.91 6.33
CA ALA A 678 -8.79 10.58 7.59
C ALA A 678 -10.14 11.31 7.49
N TYR A 679 -11.02 11.02 8.43
CA TYR A 679 -12.37 11.57 8.52
C TYR A 679 -12.50 12.35 9.82
N GLY A 680 -12.62 13.67 9.73
CA GLY A 680 -12.87 14.51 10.89
C GLY A 680 -14.06 15.41 10.67
N GLN A 681 -14.71 15.82 11.76
CA GLN A 681 -15.59 16.98 11.68
C GLN A 681 -14.75 18.23 11.52
N ALA A 682 -14.80 18.85 10.34
CA ALA A 682 -14.10 20.10 10.08
C ALA A 682 -14.36 21.15 11.18
N GLN A 683 -15.60 21.24 11.69
CA GLN A 683 -15.95 22.16 12.76
C GLN A 683 -15.25 21.84 14.10
N GLN A 684 -15.09 20.57 14.47
CA GLN A 684 -14.38 20.22 15.71
C GLN A 684 -12.88 20.41 15.60
N LEU A 685 -12.31 20.06 14.45
CA LEU A 685 -10.91 20.35 14.16
C LEU A 685 -10.64 21.87 14.18
N ARG A 686 -11.57 22.69 13.66
CA ARG A 686 -11.53 24.15 13.81
C ARG A 686 -11.54 24.56 15.28
N LEU A 687 -12.46 24.04 16.09
CA LEU A 687 -12.56 24.37 17.52
C LEU A 687 -11.29 24.02 18.33
N LEU A 688 -10.51 23.02 17.90
CA LEU A 688 -9.22 22.69 18.52
C LEU A 688 -8.12 23.69 18.16
N HIS A 689 -8.03 24.08 16.88
CA HIS A 689 -6.93 24.92 16.40
C HIS A 689 -7.18 26.42 16.57
N GLU A 690 -8.44 26.86 16.56
CA GLU A 690 -8.82 28.27 16.58
C GLU A 690 -8.37 29.01 17.85
N PRO A 691 -8.50 28.46 19.08
CA PRO A 691 -7.98 29.12 20.29
C PRO A 691 -6.46 29.25 20.30
N LEU A 692 -5.75 28.24 19.79
CA LEU A 692 -4.28 28.22 19.73
C LEU A 692 -3.75 29.18 18.66
N ALA A 693 -4.39 29.21 17.50
CA ALA A 693 -4.10 30.18 16.45
C ALA A 693 -4.35 31.61 16.93
N ALA A 694 -5.45 31.85 17.67
CA ALA A 694 -5.76 33.14 18.27
C ALA A 694 -4.74 33.56 19.36
N ALA A 695 -4.11 32.58 20.02
CA ALA A 695 -3.00 32.81 20.95
C ALA A 695 -1.64 33.06 20.27
N GLY A 696 -1.60 33.10 18.93
CA GLY A 696 -0.41 33.39 18.14
C GLY A 696 0.43 32.19 17.73
N ASP A 697 0.00 30.96 18.01
CA ASP A 697 0.70 29.75 17.56
C ASP A 697 0.58 29.58 16.04
N GLN A 698 1.68 29.84 15.34
CA GLN A 698 1.77 29.78 13.88
C GLN A 698 1.56 28.35 13.34
N ARG A 699 1.85 27.31 14.12
CA ARG A 699 1.60 25.92 13.70
C ARG A 699 0.13 25.59 13.69
N SER A 700 -0.59 25.97 14.74
CA SER A 700 -2.05 25.83 14.78
C SER A 700 -2.76 26.69 13.73
N ALA A 701 -2.26 27.91 13.48
CA ALA A 701 -2.79 28.75 12.40
C ALA A 701 -2.60 28.12 11.01
N LEU A 702 -1.45 27.48 10.77
CA LEU A 702 -1.18 26.76 9.53
C LEU A 702 -2.07 25.52 9.37
N ALA A 703 -2.21 24.70 10.42
CA ALA A 703 -3.08 23.53 10.42
C ALA A 703 -4.55 23.91 10.16
N LEU A 704 -5.00 25.04 10.72
CA LEU A 704 -6.32 25.59 10.49
C LEU A 704 -6.52 26.03 9.03
N ALA A 705 -5.50 26.67 8.42
CA ALA A 705 -5.54 27.04 7.01
C ALA A 705 -5.60 25.81 6.08
N GLU A 706 -4.84 24.76 6.40
CA GLU A 706 -4.86 23.49 5.65
C GLU A 706 -6.20 22.77 5.79
N LEU A 707 -6.81 22.80 6.98
CA LEU A 707 -8.15 22.27 7.21
C LEU A 707 -9.21 23.04 6.42
N GLU A 708 -9.11 24.37 6.36
CA GLU A 708 -9.99 25.23 5.57
C GLU A 708 -9.86 24.91 4.08
N LEU A 709 -8.63 24.72 3.59
CA LEU A 709 -8.36 24.29 2.22
C LEU A 709 -8.99 22.92 1.92
N ALA A 710 -8.77 21.92 2.79
CA ALA A 710 -9.35 20.59 2.65
C ALA A 710 -10.89 20.60 2.68
N SER A 711 -11.47 21.53 3.45
CA SER A 711 -12.92 21.73 3.57
C SER A 711 -13.49 22.66 2.48
N GLN A 712 -12.73 22.98 1.43
CA GLN A 712 -13.12 23.87 0.32
C GLN A 712 -13.51 25.30 0.73
N HIS A 713 -13.05 25.77 1.89
CA HIS A 713 -13.19 27.16 2.35
C HIS A 713 -11.98 27.97 1.88
N PHE A 714 -11.87 28.13 0.56
CA PHE A 714 -10.65 28.64 -0.09
C PHE A 714 -10.30 30.09 0.31
N ASP A 715 -11.30 30.92 0.62
CA ASP A 715 -11.09 32.32 0.97
C ASP A 715 -10.49 32.44 2.38
N GLU A 716 -11.05 31.73 3.37
CA GLU A 716 -10.53 31.65 4.72
C GLU A 716 -9.12 31.03 4.74
N ALA A 717 -8.94 29.94 4.00
CA ALA A 717 -7.63 29.29 3.86
C ALA A 717 -6.58 30.27 3.30
N THR A 718 -6.94 31.03 2.25
CA THR A 718 -6.06 32.04 1.65
C THR A 718 -5.71 33.13 2.65
N LEU A 719 -6.68 33.66 3.41
CA LEU A 719 -6.41 34.68 4.44
C LEU A 719 -5.44 34.17 5.51
N ARG A 720 -5.66 32.95 6.01
CA ARG A 720 -4.80 32.38 7.06
C ARG A 720 -3.41 32.00 6.56
N PHE A 721 -3.29 31.37 5.39
CA PHE A 721 -1.97 31.09 4.83
C PHE A 721 -1.18 32.38 4.57
N THR A 722 -1.85 33.46 4.16
CA THR A 722 -1.21 34.78 4.02
C THR A 722 -0.68 35.31 5.36
N ASP A 723 -1.47 35.20 6.44
CA ASP A 723 -1.04 35.62 7.78
C ASP A 723 0.15 34.79 8.27
N VAL A 724 0.11 33.46 8.12
CA VAL A 724 1.20 32.55 8.50
C VAL A 724 2.46 32.83 7.68
N ALA A 725 2.33 33.04 6.36
CA ALA A 725 3.46 33.37 5.49
C ALA A 725 4.15 34.68 5.88
N ALA A 726 3.42 35.64 6.44
CA ALA A 726 3.93 36.93 6.87
C ALA A 726 4.58 36.91 8.27
N ARG A 727 4.12 36.02 9.17
CA ARG A 727 4.50 36.04 10.59
C ARG A 727 5.37 34.87 11.04
N ALA A 728 5.33 33.74 10.35
CA ALA A 728 6.00 32.53 10.77
C ALA A 728 7.48 32.49 10.35
N GLY A 729 8.26 31.61 10.99
CA GLY A 729 9.64 31.33 10.57
C GLY A 729 9.73 30.78 9.15
N ALA A 730 10.92 30.85 8.54
CA ALA A 730 11.13 30.56 7.12
C ALA A 730 10.51 29.23 6.63
N GLU A 731 10.59 28.16 7.44
CA GLU A 731 10.02 26.85 7.14
C GLU A 731 8.48 26.88 7.05
N LEU A 732 7.81 27.41 8.08
CA LEU A 732 6.35 27.53 8.12
C LEU A 732 5.85 28.51 7.05
N ALA A 733 6.59 29.58 6.80
CA ALA A 733 6.25 30.56 5.77
C ALA A 733 6.35 29.96 4.36
N ALA A 734 7.35 29.09 4.10
CA ALA A 734 7.43 28.35 2.84
C ALA A 734 6.24 27.40 2.68
N ARG A 735 5.88 26.65 3.73
CA ARG A 735 4.70 25.75 3.73
C ARG A 735 3.40 26.54 3.50
N ALA A 736 3.25 27.70 4.13
CA ALA A 736 2.09 28.56 3.95
C ALA A 736 1.99 29.12 2.51
N ARG A 737 3.10 29.46 1.86
CA ARG A 737 3.11 29.87 0.44
C ARG A 737 2.70 28.74 -0.51
N SER A 738 3.14 27.50 -0.25
CA SER A 738 2.64 26.35 -1.00
C SER A 738 1.15 26.14 -0.79
N GLY A 739 0.65 26.32 0.44
CA GLY A 739 -0.78 26.28 0.76
C GLY A 739 -1.59 27.36 0.05
N LEU A 740 -1.07 28.59 -0.05
CA LEU A 740 -1.68 29.69 -0.84
C LEU A 740 -1.85 29.30 -2.30
N LEU A 741 -0.81 28.73 -2.91
CA LEU A 741 -0.86 28.29 -4.30
C LEU A 741 -1.92 27.20 -4.50
N ALA A 742 -1.97 26.21 -3.61
CA ALA A 742 -2.97 25.15 -3.66
C ALA A 742 -4.40 25.70 -3.50
N ALA A 743 -4.63 26.62 -2.57
CA ALA A 743 -5.93 27.27 -2.38
C ALA A 743 -6.36 28.07 -3.61
N ALA A 744 -5.47 28.88 -4.17
CA ALA A 744 -5.74 29.65 -5.38
C ALA A 744 -6.03 28.75 -6.58
N TRP A 745 -5.28 27.65 -6.72
CA TRP A 745 -5.45 26.68 -7.80
C TRP A 745 -6.78 25.94 -7.72
N SER A 746 -7.13 25.41 -6.55
CA SER A 746 -8.41 24.73 -6.35
C SER A 746 -9.58 25.68 -6.59
N ARG A 747 -9.48 26.94 -6.15
CA ARG A 747 -10.47 27.97 -6.44
C ARG A 747 -10.58 28.27 -7.93
N ALA A 748 -9.46 28.37 -8.64
CA ALA A 748 -9.44 28.59 -10.09
C ALA A 748 -10.10 27.46 -10.87
N ARG A 749 -9.90 26.20 -10.48
CA ARG A 749 -10.60 25.06 -11.08
C ARG A 749 -12.10 25.03 -10.77
N GLN A 750 -12.51 25.51 -9.59
CA GLN A 750 -13.93 25.54 -9.22
C GLN A 750 -14.68 26.66 -9.95
N ASP A 751 -14.13 27.87 -9.96
CA ASP A 751 -14.81 29.05 -10.49
C ASP A 751 -14.61 29.19 -12.01
N ASP A 752 -13.48 28.69 -12.53
CA ASP A 752 -13.01 28.85 -13.92
C ASP A 752 -13.16 30.30 -14.43
N THR A 753 -12.74 31.28 -13.62
CA THR A 753 -12.76 32.70 -13.97
C THR A 753 -11.35 33.25 -14.19
N PRO A 754 -11.18 34.27 -15.05
CA PRO A 754 -9.88 34.93 -15.25
C PRO A 754 -9.25 35.43 -13.94
N GLU A 755 -10.06 35.97 -13.01
CA GLU A 755 -9.62 36.49 -11.73
C GLU A 755 -9.08 35.40 -10.81
N ALA A 756 -9.70 34.22 -10.80
CA ALA A 756 -9.26 33.09 -10.00
C ALA A 756 -7.94 32.51 -10.54
N TRP A 757 -7.80 32.37 -11.87
CA TRP A 757 -6.52 32.00 -12.50
C TRP A 757 -5.42 33.06 -12.30
N ALA A 758 -5.77 34.34 -12.23
CA ALA A 758 -4.82 35.40 -11.87
C ALA A 758 -4.36 35.29 -10.40
N ALA A 759 -5.18 34.76 -9.50
CA ALA A 759 -4.78 34.51 -8.11
C ALA A 759 -3.71 33.41 -8.01
N VAL A 760 -3.78 32.38 -8.85
CA VAL A 760 -2.75 31.32 -8.95
C VAL A 760 -1.38 31.95 -9.25
N MET A 761 -1.33 32.90 -10.18
CA MET A 761 -0.10 33.61 -10.54
C MET A 761 0.49 34.40 -9.37
N ARG A 762 -0.37 35.08 -8.59
CA ARG A 762 0.06 35.86 -7.41
C ARG A 762 0.54 34.98 -6.27
N ALA A 763 -0.02 33.77 -6.16
CA ALA A 763 0.32 32.81 -5.12
C ALA A 763 1.56 31.96 -5.46
N ALA A 764 1.97 31.88 -6.72
CA ALA A 764 3.17 31.17 -7.15
C ALA A 764 4.42 31.78 -6.49
N PRO A 765 5.13 31.03 -5.63
CA PRO A 765 6.17 31.58 -4.75
C PRO A 765 7.44 32.01 -5.49
N ASP A 766 7.70 31.48 -6.68
CA ASP A 766 8.86 31.80 -7.50
C ASP A 766 8.61 31.49 -8.99
N ALA A 767 9.50 32.00 -9.85
CA ALA A 767 9.48 31.74 -11.29
C ALA A 767 9.74 30.25 -11.64
N ALA A 768 10.36 29.49 -10.75
CA ALA A 768 10.68 28.07 -10.97
C ALA A 768 9.45 27.17 -10.90
N SER A 769 8.39 27.59 -10.18
CA SER A 769 7.12 26.87 -10.10
C SER A 769 6.24 27.03 -11.35
N LEU A 770 6.41 28.09 -12.14
CA LEU A 770 5.54 28.43 -13.28
C LEU A 770 5.44 27.33 -14.36
N PRO A 771 6.51 26.63 -14.76
CA PRO A 771 6.42 25.56 -15.77
C PRO A 771 5.48 24.42 -15.35
N ALA A 772 5.48 24.04 -14.07
CA ALA A 772 4.59 22.98 -13.58
C ALA A 772 3.11 23.40 -13.57
N LEU A 773 2.85 24.71 -13.58
CA LEU A 773 1.50 25.29 -13.56
C LEU A 773 0.98 25.60 -14.97
N ALA A 774 1.88 25.78 -15.93
CA ALA A 774 1.60 26.29 -17.27
C ALA A 774 0.61 25.42 -18.06
N ASP A 775 0.76 24.10 -17.95
CA ASP A 775 -0.05 23.11 -18.68
C ASP A 775 -1.54 23.18 -18.34
N ASP A 776 -1.90 23.62 -17.14
CA ASP A 776 -3.30 23.76 -16.72
C ASP A 776 -3.79 25.21 -16.85
N VAL A 777 -2.95 26.18 -16.50
CA VAL A 777 -3.34 27.60 -16.46
C VAL A 777 -3.51 28.19 -17.86
N LEU A 778 -2.57 27.92 -18.78
CA LEU A 778 -2.56 28.56 -20.10
C LEU A 778 -3.73 28.11 -20.98
N PRO A 779 -4.09 26.81 -21.07
CA PRO A 779 -5.29 26.40 -21.80
C PRO A 779 -6.57 26.95 -21.19
N ALA A 780 -6.64 27.05 -19.85
CA ALA A 780 -7.80 27.62 -19.18
C ALA A 780 -7.96 29.12 -19.50
N LEU A 781 -6.89 29.91 -19.39
CA LEU A 781 -6.92 31.33 -19.75
C LEU A 781 -7.25 31.56 -21.24
N ALA A 782 -6.71 30.72 -22.14
CA ALA A 782 -7.02 30.78 -23.57
C ALA A 782 -8.51 30.46 -23.84
N ARG A 783 -9.04 29.40 -23.21
CA ARG A 783 -10.47 29.03 -23.31
C ARG A 783 -11.40 30.13 -22.80
N LEU A 784 -11.01 30.80 -21.71
CA LEU A 784 -11.78 31.89 -21.11
C LEU A 784 -11.68 33.22 -21.88
N GLY A 785 -10.85 33.30 -22.93
CA GLY A 785 -10.61 34.54 -23.67
C GLY A 785 -9.88 35.60 -22.84
N ALA A 786 -9.19 35.22 -21.77
CA ALA A 786 -8.49 36.10 -20.84
C ALA A 786 -7.12 36.56 -21.40
N HIS A 787 -7.13 37.16 -22.58
CA HIS A 787 -5.95 37.36 -23.40
C HIS A 787 -4.85 38.20 -22.71
N ASP A 788 -5.20 39.26 -21.98
CA ASP A 788 -4.24 40.08 -21.22
C ASP A 788 -3.54 39.31 -20.10
N LEU A 789 -4.24 38.35 -19.48
CA LEU A 789 -3.67 37.49 -18.45
C LEU A 789 -2.82 36.38 -19.07
N LEU A 790 -3.28 35.82 -20.19
CA LEU A 790 -2.54 34.84 -20.98
C LEU A 790 -1.19 35.39 -21.44
N VAL A 791 -1.17 36.59 -22.03
CA VAL A 791 0.05 37.26 -22.49
C VAL A 791 0.99 37.57 -21.31
N ARG A 792 0.45 38.02 -20.16
CA ARG A 792 1.27 38.24 -18.96
C ARG A 792 1.91 36.95 -18.45
N TRP A 793 1.15 35.85 -18.39
CA TRP A 793 1.66 34.53 -18.00
C TRP A 793 2.73 34.03 -18.96
N LEU A 794 2.45 34.06 -20.26
CA LEU A 794 3.39 33.66 -21.30
C LEU A 794 4.67 34.50 -21.26
N LYS A 795 4.58 35.78 -20.92
CA LYS A 795 5.75 36.63 -20.74
C LYS A 795 6.62 36.16 -19.58
N THR A 796 6.04 35.97 -18.40
CA THR A 796 6.80 35.50 -17.22
C THR A 796 7.37 34.10 -17.43
N LEU A 797 6.62 33.21 -18.09
CA LEU A 797 7.09 31.87 -18.45
C LEU A 797 8.21 31.91 -19.50
N ALA A 798 8.10 32.77 -20.52
CA ALA A 798 9.14 32.92 -21.54
C ALA A 798 10.44 33.51 -20.98
N GLU A 799 10.35 34.42 -20.00
CA GLU A 799 11.51 34.99 -19.31
C GLU A 799 12.24 33.98 -18.42
N SER A 800 11.52 33.04 -17.80
CA SER A 800 12.07 32.04 -16.88
C SER A 800 12.41 30.70 -17.54
N ALA A 801 11.62 30.27 -18.53
CA ALA A 801 11.70 28.97 -19.20
C ALA A 801 11.25 29.10 -20.69
N PRO A 802 12.04 29.78 -21.55
CA PRO A 802 11.64 30.10 -22.93
C PRO A 802 11.34 28.90 -23.83
N GLN A 803 11.90 27.73 -23.51
CA GLN A 803 11.76 26.48 -24.25
C GLN A 803 10.68 25.55 -23.68
N HIS A 804 9.98 25.94 -22.61
CA HIS A 804 8.92 25.12 -22.05
C HIS A 804 7.79 24.94 -23.09
N PRO A 805 7.38 23.71 -23.41
CA PRO A 805 6.30 23.47 -24.37
C PRO A 805 4.96 23.95 -23.78
N VAL A 806 4.20 24.70 -24.56
CA VAL A 806 2.89 25.24 -24.22
C VAL A 806 1.91 24.80 -25.30
N ASP A 807 0.87 24.09 -24.90
CA ASP A 807 -0.23 23.73 -25.80
C ASP A 807 -1.43 24.66 -25.55
N LEU A 808 -1.87 25.37 -26.59
CA LEU A 808 -3.08 26.22 -26.55
C LEU A 808 -4.24 25.62 -27.37
N GLY A 809 -4.14 24.36 -27.78
CA GLY A 809 -5.25 23.52 -28.25
C GLY A 809 -5.54 23.51 -29.75
N ARG A 810 -4.81 24.27 -30.59
CA ARG A 810 -5.04 24.27 -32.05
C ARG A 810 -3.92 23.68 -32.90
N ASP A 811 -2.67 23.82 -32.48
CA ASP A 811 -1.52 23.52 -33.33
C ASP A 811 -0.41 22.72 -32.62
N GLY A 812 -0.76 22.04 -31.53
CA GLY A 812 0.19 21.31 -30.69
C GLY A 812 1.08 22.20 -29.81
N PRO A 813 1.96 21.56 -29.00
CA PRO A 813 2.83 22.26 -28.05
C PRO A 813 3.92 23.09 -28.74
N ARG A 814 4.14 24.31 -28.26
CA ARG A 814 5.16 25.26 -28.76
C ARG A 814 6.00 25.84 -27.63
N PRO A 815 7.27 26.23 -27.86
CA PRO A 815 8.04 26.96 -26.86
C PRO A 815 7.30 28.20 -26.33
N ALA A 816 7.36 28.44 -25.02
CA ALA A 816 6.67 29.56 -24.36
C ALA A 816 7.00 30.93 -25.00
N SER A 817 8.24 31.13 -25.44
CA SER A 817 8.67 32.33 -26.16
C SER A 817 7.94 32.52 -27.50
N GLN A 818 7.71 31.43 -28.22
CA GLN A 818 6.95 31.43 -29.47
C GLN A 818 5.45 31.63 -29.22
N ALA A 819 4.88 30.93 -28.23
CA ALA A 819 3.49 31.12 -27.85
C ALA A 819 3.19 32.57 -27.45
N LEU A 820 4.10 33.22 -26.72
CA LEU A 820 4.01 34.64 -26.37
C LEU A 820 3.95 35.54 -27.62
N VAL A 821 4.85 35.32 -28.58
CA VAL A 821 4.88 36.12 -29.81
C VAL A 821 3.55 35.99 -30.55
N LEU A 822 3.07 34.77 -30.75
CA LEU A 822 1.84 34.50 -31.49
C LEU A 822 0.60 35.11 -30.82
N GLN A 823 0.54 35.09 -29.49
CA GLN A 823 -0.55 35.75 -28.77
C GLN A 823 -0.46 37.28 -28.85
N ARG A 824 0.74 37.88 -28.95
CA ARG A 824 0.86 39.34 -29.10
C ARG A 824 0.55 39.85 -30.49
N LEU A 825 0.74 39.06 -31.55
CA LEU A 825 0.58 39.52 -32.94
C LEU A 825 -0.71 40.31 -33.20
N PRO A 826 -1.91 39.86 -32.78
CA PRO A 826 -3.15 40.57 -33.10
C PRO A 826 -3.30 41.93 -32.41
N LEU A 827 -2.53 42.19 -31.33
CA LEU A 827 -2.62 43.40 -30.52
C LEU A 827 -1.66 44.51 -30.97
N GLU A 828 -0.62 44.14 -31.70
CA GLU A 828 0.49 45.05 -32.01
C GLU A 828 0.27 45.77 -33.35
N PRO A 829 0.77 47.00 -33.53
CA PRO A 829 0.77 47.65 -34.84
C PRO A 829 1.52 46.82 -35.90
N PRO A 830 1.15 46.89 -37.19
CA PRO A 830 1.75 46.05 -38.24
C PRO A 830 3.29 46.07 -38.31
N ALA A 831 3.92 47.22 -38.05
CA ALA A 831 5.38 47.33 -37.99
C ALA A 831 6.00 46.53 -36.83
N VAL A 832 5.33 46.48 -35.68
CA VAL A 832 5.76 45.70 -34.51
C VAL A 832 5.47 44.22 -34.71
N GLN A 833 4.36 43.87 -35.38
CA GLN A 833 4.09 42.48 -35.78
C GLN A 833 5.19 41.93 -36.69
N VAL A 834 5.61 42.72 -37.68
CA VAL A 834 6.74 42.38 -38.54
C VAL A 834 8.01 42.13 -37.74
N GLU A 835 8.32 42.99 -36.77
CA GLU A 835 9.51 42.84 -35.92
C GLU A 835 9.45 41.53 -35.11
N LEU A 836 8.31 41.23 -34.48
CA LEU A 836 8.10 40.01 -33.71
C LEU A 836 8.18 38.74 -34.57
N LEU A 837 7.61 38.75 -35.77
CA LEU A 837 7.71 37.64 -36.72
C LEU A 837 9.15 37.47 -37.24
N SER A 838 9.88 38.56 -37.48
CA SER A 838 11.30 38.53 -37.84
C SER A 838 12.19 37.99 -36.71
N GLN A 839 11.81 38.21 -35.45
CA GLN A 839 12.48 37.58 -34.31
C GLN A 839 12.30 36.05 -34.33
N LEU A 840 11.11 35.52 -34.65
CA LEU A 840 10.90 34.07 -34.78
C LEU A 840 11.75 33.44 -35.89
N ILE A 841 11.88 34.14 -37.02
CA ILE A 841 12.72 33.70 -38.16
C ILE A 841 14.20 33.69 -37.78
N SER A 842 14.70 34.77 -37.18
CA SER A 842 16.12 34.92 -36.85
C SER A 842 16.61 33.97 -35.76
N HIS A 843 15.76 33.62 -34.79
CA HIS A 843 16.08 32.65 -33.74
C HIS A 843 15.93 31.19 -34.18
N ASN A 844 15.49 30.94 -35.41
CA ASN A 844 15.23 29.60 -35.96
C ASN A 844 14.38 28.75 -35.00
N ALA A 845 13.26 29.31 -34.55
CA ALA A 845 12.42 28.68 -33.54
C ALA A 845 12.03 27.25 -33.97
N PRO A 846 12.41 26.21 -33.19
CA PRO A 846 12.07 24.84 -33.52
C PRO A 846 10.55 24.61 -33.37
N GLY A 847 9.96 23.83 -34.27
CA GLY A 847 8.54 23.45 -34.22
C GLY A 847 7.75 23.85 -35.46
N SER A 848 6.51 23.36 -35.53
CA SER A 848 5.57 23.68 -36.59
C SER A 848 4.52 24.71 -36.17
N TRP A 849 4.18 25.60 -37.09
CA TRP A 849 3.04 26.51 -37.02
C TRP A 849 2.15 26.27 -38.24
N GLU A 850 0.89 25.87 -38.01
CA GLU A 850 -0.07 25.50 -39.07
C GLU A 850 0.44 24.36 -39.96
N GLY A 851 1.10 23.36 -39.35
CA GLY A 851 1.66 22.20 -40.05
C GLY A 851 2.95 22.48 -40.85
N ARG A 852 3.52 23.69 -40.77
CA ARG A 852 4.76 24.08 -41.47
C ARG A 852 5.83 24.56 -40.51
N PRO A 853 7.12 24.57 -40.89
CA PRO A 853 8.18 25.15 -40.05
C PRO A 853 7.84 26.59 -39.62
N THR A 854 8.01 26.89 -38.33
CA THR A 854 7.65 28.21 -37.75
C THR A 854 8.20 29.40 -38.54
N ALA A 855 9.46 29.32 -38.99
CA ALA A 855 10.09 30.37 -39.77
C ALA A 855 9.43 30.60 -41.14
N GLU A 856 8.89 29.54 -41.75
CA GLU A 856 8.16 29.64 -43.02
C GLU A 856 6.81 30.32 -42.83
N THR A 857 6.03 29.90 -41.83
CA THR A 857 4.73 30.51 -41.52
C THR A 857 4.86 31.97 -41.11
N ALA A 858 5.90 32.30 -40.32
CA ALA A 858 6.22 33.68 -39.97
C ALA A 858 6.60 34.52 -41.21
N ALA A 859 7.35 33.95 -42.15
CA ALA A 859 7.67 34.63 -43.40
C ALA A 859 6.42 34.90 -44.25
N LEU A 860 5.48 33.95 -44.31
CA LEU A 860 4.20 34.12 -45.01
C LEU A 860 3.34 35.22 -44.38
N HIS A 861 3.24 35.27 -43.05
CA HIS A 861 2.49 36.31 -42.35
C HIS A 861 3.10 37.71 -42.55
N ILE A 862 4.43 37.82 -42.55
CA ILE A 862 5.11 39.09 -42.91
C ILE A 862 4.77 39.50 -44.35
N ALA A 863 4.76 38.55 -45.30
CA ALA A 863 4.40 38.84 -46.68
C ALA A 863 2.95 39.34 -46.82
N GLU A 864 2.03 38.76 -46.06
CA GLU A 864 0.64 39.21 -46.00
C GLU A 864 0.52 40.63 -45.42
N LEU A 865 1.20 40.92 -44.31
CA LEU A 865 1.24 42.26 -43.71
C LEU A 865 1.82 43.31 -44.67
N ILE A 866 2.88 42.96 -45.40
CA ILE A 866 3.46 43.80 -46.45
C ILE A 866 2.44 44.05 -47.57
N GLY A 867 1.68 43.03 -47.98
CA GLY A 867 0.62 43.16 -48.98
C GLY A 867 -0.51 44.08 -48.54
N GLN A 868 -0.92 44.00 -47.28
CA GLN A 868 -2.02 44.78 -46.71
C GLN A 868 -1.64 46.23 -46.39
N HIS A 869 -0.42 46.47 -45.91
CA HIS A 869 0.01 47.78 -45.37
C HIS A 869 1.14 48.45 -46.16
N GLY A 870 1.62 47.81 -47.22
CA GLY A 870 2.74 48.28 -48.05
C GLY A 870 4.11 47.97 -47.45
N ARG A 871 5.15 47.91 -48.28
CA ARG A 871 6.53 47.54 -47.87
C ARG A 871 7.16 48.48 -46.83
N GLY A 872 6.59 49.67 -46.59
CA GLY A 872 7.10 50.63 -45.62
C GLY A 872 7.24 50.06 -44.21
N ILE A 873 6.37 49.12 -43.81
CA ILE A 873 6.45 48.46 -42.49
C ILE A 873 7.62 47.48 -42.36
N TYR A 874 8.28 47.10 -43.46
CA TYR A 874 9.43 46.19 -43.50
C TYR A 874 10.76 46.92 -43.77
N ALA A 875 10.75 48.26 -43.87
CA ALA A 875 11.90 49.06 -44.32
C ALA A 875 13.17 48.87 -43.46
N VAL A 876 13.02 48.68 -42.15
CA VAL A 876 14.16 48.42 -41.24
C VAL A 876 14.84 47.09 -41.56
N HIS A 877 14.06 46.04 -41.81
CA HIS A 877 14.58 44.72 -42.17
C HIS A 877 15.12 44.68 -43.60
N GLU A 878 14.56 45.49 -44.50
CA GLU A 878 15.10 45.70 -45.85
C GLU A 878 16.51 46.33 -45.81
N ALA A 879 16.68 47.37 -45.01
CA ALA A 879 17.99 47.99 -44.79
C ALA A 879 19.00 47.02 -44.13
N ALA A 880 18.53 46.21 -43.17
CA ALA A 880 19.35 45.19 -42.53
C ALA A 880 19.77 44.07 -43.50
N ALA A 881 18.86 43.65 -44.39
CA ALA A 881 19.16 42.65 -45.42
C ALA A 881 20.19 43.15 -46.44
N LEU A 882 20.08 44.41 -46.86
CA LEU A 882 21.05 45.08 -47.73
C LEU A 882 22.41 45.19 -47.06
N ALA A 883 22.47 45.69 -45.81
CA ALA A 883 23.71 45.80 -45.06
C ALA A 883 24.38 44.43 -44.85
N LEU A 884 23.60 43.38 -44.59
CA LEU A 884 24.12 42.02 -44.44
C LEU A 884 24.67 41.49 -45.77
N ALA A 885 24.01 41.74 -46.89
CA ALA A 885 24.52 41.37 -48.21
C ALA A 885 25.81 42.12 -48.55
N ASP A 886 25.88 43.42 -48.26
CA ASP A 886 27.07 44.27 -48.49
C ASP A 886 28.26 43.85 -47.62
N SER A 887 28.01 43.21 -46.46
CA SER A 887 29.05 42.61 -45.62
C SER A 887 29.67 41.33 -46.20
N GLY A 888 29.19 40.86 -47.36
CA GLY A 888 29.67 39.65 -48.03
C GLY A 888 28.97 38.36 -47.58
N ALA A 889 27.87 38.45 -46.82
CA ALA A 889 27.08 37.27 -46.47
C ALA A 889 26.48 36.64 -47.73
N SER A 890 26.44 35.30 -47.78
CA SER A 890 25.82 34.61 -48.91
C SER A 890 24.32 34.92 -48.98
N LEU A 891 23.77 34.93 -50.19
CA LEU A 891 22.36 35.19 -50.40
C LEU A 891 21.46 34.19 -49.64
N GLU A 892 21.93 32.96 -49.41
CA GLU A 892 21.22 31.97 -48.60
C GLU A 892 21.11 32.38 -47.14
N VAL A 893 22.16 33.00 -46.57
CA VAL A 893 22.13 33.55 -45.21
C VAL A 893 21.18 34.74 -45.13
N VAL A 894 21.21 35.64 -46.12
CA VAL A 894 20.29 36.79 -46.20
C VAL A 894 18.85 36.32 -46.36
N ALA A 895 18.60 35.34 -47.23
CA ALA A 895 17.27 34.77 -47.48
C ALA A 895 16.71 33.99 -46.29
N ARG A 896 17.58 33.39 -45.47
CA ARG A 896 17.17 32.70 -44.24
C ARG A 896 16.74 33.69 -43.15
N LEU A 897 17.45 34.81 -42.99
CA LEU A 897 17.17 35.79 -41.93
C LEU A 897 16.12 36.83 -42.33
N TYR A 898 16.04 37.18 -43.62
CA TYR A 898 15.15 38.20 -44.17
C TYR A 898 14.45 37.69 -45.44
N PRO A 899 13.63 36.64 -45.35
CA PRO A 899 13.06 35.97 -46.53
C PRO A 899 12.17 36.87 -47.41
N ASN A 900 11.66 37.96 -46.84
CA ASN A 900 10.77 38.92 -47.51
C ASN A 900 11.49 40.18 -48.03
N ALA A 901 12.83 40.28 -47.90
CA ALA A 901 13.58 41.40 -48.45
C ALA A 901 13.50 41.42 -49.98
N GLU A 902 13.36 42.61 -50.56
CA GLU A 902 13.26 42.84 -52.00
C GLU A 902 14.51 42.34 -52.72
N LEU A 903 15.68 42.51 -52.11
CA LEU A 903 16.94 41.95 -52.61
C LEU A 903 16.86 40.43 -52.79
N VAL A 904 16.29 39.71 -51.82
CA VAL A 904 16.13 38.25 -51.86
C VAL A 904 15.12 37.86 -52.93
N GLU A 905 14.00 38.58 -53.01
CA GLU A 905 12.95 38.36 -54.02
C GLU A 905 13.50 38.56 -55.44
N ARG A 906 14.21 39.66 -55.69
CA ARG A 906 14.82 39.98 -56.99
C ARG A 906 15.82 38.90 -57.43
N ARG A 907 16.68 38.44 -56.53
CA ARG A 907 17.64 37.38 -56.84
C ARG A 907 16.99 36.01 -57.04
N ARG A 908 15.90 35.70 -56.31
CA ARG A 908 15.09 34.50 -56.56
C ARG A 908 14.48 34.53 -57.96
N VAL A 909 13.93 35.68 -58.37
CA VAL A 909 13.40 35.90 -59.73
C VAL A 909 14.49 35.69 -60.79
N GLU A 910 15.67 36.30 -60.63
CA GLU A 910 16.81 36.12 -61.55
C GLU A 910 17.25 34.65 -61.65
N ARG A 911 17.34 33.95 -60.51
CA ARG A 911 17.71 32.52 -60.48
C ARG A 911 16.66 31.64 -61.15
N MET A 912 15.37 31.86 -60.89
CA MET A 912 14.28 31.12 -61.53
C MET A 912 14.19 31.40 -63.03
N GLN A 913 14.47 32.63 -63.46
CA GLN A 913 14.58 32.96 -64.88
C GLN A 913 15.73 32.21 -65.56
N ALA A 914 16.89 32.11 -64.91
CA ALA A 914 18.00 31.31 -65.40
C ALA A 914 17.64 29.81 -65.47
N MET A 915 17.01 29.27 -64.43
CA MET A 915 16.56 27.86 -64.42
C MET A 915 15.52 27.56 -65.52
N LEU A 916 14.60 28.49 -65.79
CA LEU A 916 13.68 28.39 -66.93
C LEU A 916 14.43 28.42 -68.26
N ALA A 917 15.41 29.30 -68.41
CA ALA A 917 16.24 29.35 -69.62
C ALA A 917 17.04 28.05 -69.85
N ASP A 918 17.41 27.36 -68.77
CA ASP A 918 18.11 26.07 -68.80
C ASP A 918 17.17 24.85 -68.96
N GLY A 919 15.86 25.08 -69.22
CA GLY A 919 14.88 24.02 -69.44
C GLY A 919 14.42 23.31 -68.15
N ARG A 920 14.73 23.85 -66.98
CA ARG A 920 14.40 23.28 -65.66
C ARG A 920 13.05 23.80 -65.14
N ALA A 921 12.03 23.78 -65.99
CA ALA A 921 10.69 24.29 -65.66
C ALA A 921 10.07 23.57 -64.45
N GLY A 922 10.33 22.28 -64.26
CA GLY A 922 9.89 21.51 -63.09
C GLY A 922 10.42 22.07 -61.77
N ASP A 923 11.73 22.35 -61.72
CA ASP A 923 12.38 22.91 -60.53
C ASP A 923 11.90 24.33 -60.22
N VAL A 924 11.62 25.13 -61.25
CA VAL A 924 11.04 26.48 -61.07
C VAL A 924 9.61 26.39 -60.57
N PHE A 925 8.83 25.42 -61.05
CA PHE A 925 7.46 25.21 -60.59
C PHE A 925 7.41 24.79 -59.10
N VAL A 926 8.31 23.90 -58.68
CA VAL A 926 8.47 23.47 -57.28
C VAL A 926 8.99 24.62 -56.40
N GLN A 927 10.04 25.33 -56.81
CA GLN A 927 10.60 26.44 -56.01
C GLN A 927 9.69 27.67 -55.92
N ALA A 928 8.82 27.87 -56.91
CA ALA A 928 7.84 28.96 -56.89
C ALA A 928 6.55 28.60 -56.13
N ALA A 929 6.40 27.35 -55.67
CA ALA A 929 5.28 26.95 -54.83
C ALA A 929 5.34 27.67 -53.48
N GLY A 930 4.28 28.41 -53.13
CA GLY A 930 4.18 29.16 -51.87
C GLY A 930 4.63 30.63 -51.91
N SER A 931 5.14 31.14 -53.04
CA SER A 931 5.49 32.57 -53.15
C SER A 931 4.28 33.45 -53.46
N ALA A 932 4.12 34.57 -52.73
CA ALA A 932 3.11 35.60 -53.00
C ALA A 932 3.60 36.69 -53.98
N SER A 933 4.86 36.64 -54.41
CA SER A 933 5.42 37.63 -55.34
C SER A 933 4.79 37.52 -56.72
N ALA A 934 4.24 38.62 -57.22
CA ALA A 934 3.67 38.68 -58.57
C ALA A 934 4.69 38.28 -59.65
N ALA A 935 5.97 38.62 -59.47
CA ALA A 935 7.04 38.26 -60.40
C ALA A 935 7.33 36.75 -60.37
N ILE A 936 7.36 36.13 -59.19
CA ILE A 936 7.59 34.68 -59.05
C ILE A 936 6.36 33.89 -59.52
N LEU A 937 5.14 34.37 -59.26
CA LEU A 937 3.91 33.76 -59.76
C LEU A 937 3.83 33.82 -61.29
N ALA A 938 4.27 34.91 -61.91
CA ALA A 938 4.38 35.01 -63.36
C ALA A 938 5.39 33.99 -63.93
N LEU A 939 6.51 33.76 -63.25
CA LEU A 939 7.48 32.71 -63.62
C LEU A 939 6.92 31.30 -63.41
N ARG A 940 6.17 31.06 -62.33
CA ARG A 940 5.48 29.78 -62.09
C ARG A 940 4.46 29.47 -63.17
N ALA A 941 3.65 30.47 -63.54
CA ALA A 941 2.68 30.34 -64.63
C ALA A 941 3.38 30.08 -65.97
N ARG A 942 4.56 30.66 -66.19
CA ARG A 942 5.38 30.36 -67.36
C ARG A 942 5.95 28.93 -67.32
N ALA A 943 6.49 28.50 -66.19
CA ALA A 943 7.01 27.14 -65.98
C ALA A 943 5.93 26.06 -66.17
N ALA A 944 4.72 26.30 -65.64
CA ALA A 944 3.57 25.43 -65.83
C ALA A 944 3.21 25.24 -67.32
N ARG A 945 3.28 26.33 -68.10
CA ARG A 945 3.05 26.27 -69.55
C ARG A 945 4.14 25.50 -70.30
N GLU A 946 5.39 25.57 -69.86
CA GLU A 946 6.53 24.88 -70.49
C GLU A 946 6.57 23.36 -70.15
N LEU A 947 5.97 22.93 -69.02
CA LEU A 947 5.92 21.51 -68.60
C LEU A 947 4.90 20.64 -69.34
N GLY A 948 3.81 21.23 -69.88
CA GLY A 948 2.71 20.48 -70.51
C GLY A 948 1.86 19.66 -69.53
N GLU A 949 0.59 19.37 -69.87
CA GLU A 949 -0.42 18.85 -68.92
C GLU A 949 -0.03 17.54 -68.19
N ARG A 950 0.69 16.63 -68.87
CA ARG A 950 1.05 15.33 -68.30
C ARG A 950 2.22 15.39 -67.33
N ALA A 951 3.29 16.11 -67.68
CA ALA A 951 4.42 16.36 -66.78
C ALA A 951 4.06 17.35 -65.65
N PHE A 952 3.04 18.19 -65.86
CA PHE A 952 2.45 19.03 -64.83
C PHE A 952 1.73 18.20 -63.74
N ALA A 953 0.97 17.17 -64.12
CA ALA A 953 0.36 16.23 -63.18
C ALA A 953 1.40 15.38 -62.44
N ASP A 954 2.41 14.86 -63.15
CA ASP A 954 3.48 14.05 -62.54
C ASP A 954 4.35 14.87 -61.57
N ALA A 955 4.58 16.16 -61.84
CA ALA A 955 5.29 17.08 -60.94
C ALA A 955 4.45 17.50 -59.72
N LEU A 956 3.12 17.50 -59.83
CA LEU A 956 2.19 17.71 -58.70
C LEU A 956 2.12 16.47 -57.79
N GLU A 957 2.30 15.27 -58.35
CA GLU A 957 2.22 13.99 -57.60
C GLU A 957 3.58 13.45 -57.14
N GLY A 958 4.70 14.06 -57.52
CA GLY A 958 6.05 13.69 -57.04
C GLY A 958 6.55 12.29 -57.46
N ARG A 959 6.01 11.69 -58.53
CA ARG A 959 6.30 10.30 -58.92
C ARG A 959 7.53 10.18 -59.84
N ALA A 960 8.64 9.66 -59.30
CA ALA A 960 9.69 8.98 -60.08
C ALA A 960 9.52 7.45 -59.92
N ALA A 961 9.79 6.68 -60.98
CA ALA A 961 9.42 5.26 -61.12
C ALA A 961 10.04 4.29 -60.06
N PRO A 962 9.28 3.33 -59.49
CA PRO A 962 9.82 2.31 -58.59
C PRO A 962 10.25 1.01 -59.30
N VAL A 963 11.26 0.36 -58.72
CA VAL A 963 11.72 -1.01 -59.02
C VAL A 963 10.72 -2.01 -58.46
N ARG A 964 10.26 -2.98 -59.26
CA ARG A 964 9.35 -4.06 -58.83
C ARG A 964 10.06 -5.05 -57.91
N SER A 965 9.49 -5.36 -56.75
CA SER A 965 9.77 -6.60 -56.00
C SER A 965 8.48 -7.42 -55.80
N SER A 966 8.63 -8.73 -55.73
CA SER A 966 7.58 -9.75 -55.78
C SER A 966 6.80 -9.87 -54.47
N ALA A 967 5.47 -10.02 -54.58
CA ALA A 967 4.57 -10.29 -53.46
C ALA A 967 4.89 -11.62 -52.73
N PRO A 968 4.71 -11.72 -51.40
CA PRO A 968 4.94 -12.95 -50.64
C PRO A 968 3.78 -13.95 -50.78
N VAL A 969 4.11 -15.24 -50.69
CA VAL A 969 3.17 -16.38 -50.62
C VAL A 969 3.13 -16.86 -49.16
N LEU A 970 1.93 -16.96 -48.57
CA LEU A 970 1.71 -17.44 -47.20
C LEU A 970 1.60 -18.98 -47.13
N PRO A 971 1.99 -19.63 -46.02
CA PRO A 971 1.69 -21.04 -45.76
C PRO A 971 0.22 -21.23 -45.30
N PRO A 972 -0.44 -22.33 -45.71
CA PRO A 972 -1.89 -22.52 -45.55
C PRO A 972 -2.38 -22.92 -44.13
N ASP A 973 -1.51 -23.05 -43.13
CA ASP A 973 -1.85 -23.64 -41.82
C ASP A 973 -1.88 -22.65 -40.64
N GLY A 974 -1.61 -21.36 -40.85
CA GLY A 974 -1.84 -20.31 -39.85
C GLY A 974 -0.93 -20.36 -38.61
N SER A 975 0.06 -21.25 -38.56
CA SER A 975 1.05 -21.32 -37.48
C SER A 975 2.42 -20.87 -37.98
N GLY A 976 2.65 -19.55 -38.00
CA GLY A 976 3.95 -18.99 -38.32
C GLY A 976 4.03 -17.50 -37.98
N THR A 977 5.21 -17.05 -37.56
CA THR A 977 5.57 -15.64 -37.43
C THR A 977 5.33 -14.94 -38.77
N ILE A 978 4.46 -13.94 -38.78
CA ILE A 978 4.28 -13.08 -39.96
C ILE A 978 5.39 -12.03 -39.89
N THR A 979 6.42 -12.17 -40.73
CA THR A 979 7.42 -11.11 -40.93
C THR A 979 7.00 -10.26 -42.12
N LEU A 980 6.58 -9.03 -41.85
CA LEU A 980 6.29 -8.04 -42.90
C LEU A 980 7.52 -7.14 -43.06
N ALA A 981 8.17 -7.22 -44.21
CA ALA A 981 9.21 -6.27 -44.60
C ALA A 981 8.53 -4.97 -45.05
N VAL A 982 8.28 -4.06 -44.12
CA VAL A 982 7.73 -2.73 -44.41
C VAL A 982 8.87 -1.84 -44.93
N HIS A 983 8.61 -0.98 -45.92
CA HIS A 983 9.58 -0.03 -46.52
C HIS A 983 10.04 1.09 -45.55
N THR A 984 10.49 0.72 -44.36
CA THR A 984 11.25 1.54 -43.42
C THR A 984 12.48 0.73 -43.00
N GLU A 985 13.56 1.34 -42.49
CA GLU A 985 14.81 0.65 -42.12
C GLU A 985 14.68 -0.38 -40.97
N ARG A 986 13.48 -0.90 -40.69
CA ARG A 986 13.19 -1.88 -39.63
C ARG A 986 12.27 -2.99 -40.14
N ASP A 987 12.74 -4.23 -40.06
CA ASP A 987 11.89 -5.41 -40.12
C ASP A 987 11.01 -5.44 -38.85
N VAL A 988 9.69 -5.53 -39.00
CA VAL A 988 8.76 -5.67 -37.88
C VAL A 988 8.28 -7.13 -37.82
N SER A 989 8.72 -7.86 -36.80
CA SER A 989 8.30 -9.24 -36.53
C SER A 989 7.22 -9.27 -35.45
N PHE A 990 6.07 -9.87 -35.77
CA PHE A 990 4.98 -10.06 -34.80
C PHE A 990 5.12 -11.45 -34.14
N GLU A 991 5.45 -11.48 -32.85
CA GLU A 991 5.26 -12.68 -32.03
C GLU A 991 3.83 -12.69 -31.47
N PRO A 992 3.01 -13.72 -31.73
CA PRO A 992 1.69 -13.81 -31.12
C PRO A 992 1.84 -13.92 -29.59
N VAL A 993 1.39 -12.91 -28.86
CA VAL A 993 1.28 -12.99 -27.39
C VAL A 993 0.16 -13.97 -27.08
N ALA A 994 0.40 -14.94 -26.19
CA ALA A 994 -0.65 -15.83 -25.70
C ALA A 994 -1.79 -14.99 -25.07
N GLY A 995 -2.90 -14.83 -25.81
CA GLY A 995 -4.07 -14.03 -25.39
C GLY A 995 -4.28 -12.69 -26.12
N SER A 996 -3.49 -12.35 -27.15
CA SER A 996 -3.81 -11.22 -28.05
C SER A 996 -4.91 -11.60 -29.07
N ALA A 997 -5.73 -10.63 -29.49
CA ALA A 997 -6.70 -10.83 -30.56
C ALA A 997 -6.02 -11.33 -31.85
N SER A 998 -6.72 -12.21 -32.58
CA SER A 998 -6.36 -12.54 -33.95
C SER A 998 -6.31 -11.27 -34.81
N PRO A 999 -5.42 -11.17 -35.82
CA PRO A 999 -5.48 -10.09 -36.80
C PRO A 999 -6.87 -10.04 -37.43
N GLU A 1000 -7.48 -8.86 -37.44
CA GLU A 1000 -8.77 -8.63 -38.09
C GLU A 1000 -8.53 -8.05 -39.49
N TYR A 1001 -9.33 -8.52 -40.46
CA TYR A 1001 -9.21 -8.14 -41.87
C TYR A 1001 -10.48 -7.42 -42.34
N ALA A 1002 -10.34 -6.26 -43.00
CA ALA A 1002 -11.44 -5.64 -43.73
C ALA A 1002 -10.97 -5.00 -45.03
N GLY A 1003 -11.48 -5.53 -46.14
CA GLY A 1003 -11.15 -5.04 -47.48
C GLY A 1003 -9.65 -5.14 -47.77
N HIS A 1004 -8.96 -4.01 -47.60
CA HIS A 1004 -7.53 -3.88 -47.84
C HIS A 1004 -6.72 -3.62 -46.56
N ALA A 1005 -7.33 -3.47 -45.38
CA ALA A 1005 -6.59 -3.17 -44.16
C ALA A 1005 -6.60 -4.32 -43.15
N VAL A 1006 -5.53 -4.41 -42.35
CA VAL A 1006 -5.37 -5.33 -41.21
C VAL A 1006 -4.99 -4.54 -39.96
N GLY A 1007 -5.75 -4.72 -38.89
CA GLY A 1007 -5.44 -4.19 -37.57
C GLY A 1007 -4.71 -5.22 -36.71
N VAL A 1008 -3.55 -4.88 -36.15
CA VAL A 1008 -2.78 -5.75 -35.24
C VAL A 1008 -2.29 -5.00 -34.01
N VAL A 1009 -2.20 -5.69 -32.88
CA VAL A 1009 -1.57 -5.20 -31.64
C VAL A 1009 -0.30 -6.00 -31.40
N ASP A 1010 0.82 -5.34 -31.13
CA ASP A 1010 2.08 -6.04 -30.81
C ASP A 1010 2.18 -6.45 -29.33
N GLY A 1011 3.30 -7.08 -28.96
CA GLY A 1011 3.55 -7.50 -27.58
C GLY A 1011 3.80 -6.38 -26.57
N LEU A 1012 3.95 -5.14 -27.03
CA LEU A 1012 4.09 -3.94 -26.22
C LEU A 1012 2.74 -3.19 -26.06
N GLY A 1013 1.70 -3.65 -26.75
CA GLY A 1013 0.37 -3.03 -26.73
C GLY A 1013 0.24 -1.86 -27.72
N GLU A 1014 1.13 -1.75 -28.69
CA GLU A 1014 1.04 -0.78 -29.78
C GLU A 1014 0.09 -1.28 -30.87
N LEU A 1015 -0.74 -0.37 -31.41
CA LEU A 1015 -1.73 -0.68 -32.43
C LEU A 1015 -1.22 -0.25 -33.81
N PHE A 1016 -1.28 -1.16 -34.77
CA PHE A 1016 -0.87 -0.94 -36.16
C PHE A 1016 -2.06 -1.20 -37.09
N CYS A 1017 -2.16 -0.40 -38.14
CA CYS A 1017 -3.04 -0.67 -39.27
C CYS A 1017 -2.22 -0.77 -40.56
N ILE A 1018 -2.38 -1.85 -41.31
CA ILE A 1018 -1.54 -2.20 -42.47
C ILE A 1018 -2.43 -2.35 -43.69
N ASP A 1019 -2.10 -1.68 -44.79
CA ASP A 1019 -2.69 -1.92 -46.10
C ASP A 1019 -2.11 -3.20 -46.70
N THR A 1020 -2.92 -4.25 -46.73
CA THR A 1020 -2.63 -5.56 -47.32
C THR A 1020 -2.41 -5.53 -48.83
N ARG A 1021 -2.89 -4.52 -49.57
CA ARG A 1021 -2.64 -4.37 -51.01
C ARG A 1021 -1.27 -3.80 -51.29
N ALA A 1022 -0.88 -2.76 -50.55
CA ALA A 1022 0.39 -2.08 -50.71
C ALA A 1022 1.52 -2.75 -49.90
N GLY A 1023 1.19 -3.50 -48.86
CA GLY A 1023 2.15 -3.96 -47.86
C GLY A 1023 2.68 -2.81 -47.00
N GLU A 1024 1.95 -1.69 -46.94
CA GLU A 1024 2.38 -0.46 -46.28
C GLU A 1024 1.68 -0.28 -44.94
N LEU A 1025 2.41 0.28 -43.97
CA LEU A 1025 1.85 0.72 -42.70
C LEU A 1025 1.02 1.98 -42.96
N LEU A 1026 -0.29 1.91 -42.76
CA LEU A 1026 -1.17 3.09 -42.87
C LEU A 1026 -0.86 4.06 -41.74
N TRP A 1027 -0.80 3.55 -40.51
CA TRP A 1027 -0.40 4.31 -39.34
C TRP A 1027 -0.03 3.38 -38.17
N GLN A 1028 0.74 3.94 -37.23
CA GLN A 1028 1.09 3.33 -35.96
C GLN A 1028 0.63 4.26 -34.84
N GLY A 1029 -0.24 3.75 -33.96
CA GLY A 1029 -0.74 4.50 -32.83
C GLY A 1029 0.29 4.52 -31.69
N VAL A 1030 1.01 5.63 -31.54
CA VAL A 1030 1.93 5.85 -30.40
C VAL A 1030 1.11 6.26 -29.17
N GLY A 1031 0.49 5.27 -28.53
CA GLY A 1031 -0.20 5.42 -27.26
C GLY A 1031 -1.69 5.70 -27.39
N LEU A 1032 -2.48 4.69 -27.05
CA LEU A 1032 -3.91 4.85 -26.78
C LEU A 1032 -4.11 5.85 -25.60
N PRO A 1033 -5.22 6.63 -25.58
CA PRO A 1033 -5.53 7.55 -24.47
C PRO A 1033 -5.51 6.83 -23.11
N GLY A 1034 -5.16 7.56 -22.04
CA GLY A 1034 -4.62 7.03 -20.77
C GLY A 1034 -5.36 5.90 -20.03
N GLY A 1035 -6.58 5.53 -20.43
CA GLY A 1035 -7.27 4.31 -19.95
C GLY A 1035 -6.80 3.00 -20.62
N ALA A 1036 -6.15 3.09 -21.77
CA ALA A 1036 -5.81 1.96 -22.63
C ALA A 1036 -4.33 1.52 -22.57
N ARG A 1037 -3.51 2.11 -21.69
CA ARG A 1037 -2.12 1.66 -21.45
C ARG A 1037 -2.00 0.45 -20.51
N SER A 1038 -3.11 -0.02 -19.95
CA SER A 1038 -3.16 -1.17 -19.02
C SER A 1038 -3.52 -2.50 -19.71
N ILE A 1039 -3.44 -2.60 -21.04
CA ILE A 1039 -4.05 -3.71 -21.76
C ILE A 1039 -3.06 -4.88 -21.93
N ARG A 1040 -2.93 -5.70 -20.89
CA ARG A 1040 -2.34 -7.05 -20.97
C ARG A 1040 -3.41 -8.17 -21.03
N ALA A 1041 -4.69 -7.83 -21.12
CA ALA A 1041 -5.77 -8.81 -21.23
C ALA A 1041 -6.93 -8.27 -22.11
N GLY A 1042 -7.05 -8.84 -23.31
CA GLY A 1042 -8.29 -8.85 -24.11
C GLY A 1042 -8.67 -7.57 -24.87
N VAL A 1043 -7.80 -7.07 -25.76
CA VAL A 1043 -8.26 -6.19 -26.86
C VAL A 1043 -9.06 -7.05 -27.83
N ASP A 1044 -10.30 -6.69 -28.11
CA ASP A 1044 -10.98 -7.17 -29.32
C ASP A 1044 -10.88 -6.04 -30.35
N LEU A 1045 -10.33 -6.35 -31.52
CA LEU A 1045 -10.38 -5.48 -32.67
C LEU A 1045 -11.60 -5.85 -33.50
N THR A 1046 -12.23 -4.87 -34.13
CA THR A 1046 -13.25 -5.14 -35.14
C THR A 1046 -13.14 -4.06 -36.20
N LEU A 1047 -12.93 -4.48 -37.44
CA LEU A 1047 -12.88 -3.55 -38.57
C LEU A 1047 -14.27 -3.42 -39.21
N HIS A 1048 -14.67 -2.19 -39.51
CA HIS A 1048 -15.93 -1.92 -40.21
C HIS A 1048 -15.81 -0.68 -41.09
N ASP A 1049 -16.03 -0.84 -42.40
CA ASP A 1049 -15.87 0.21 -43.41
C ASP A 1049 -14.52 0.94 -43.26
N ASP A 1050 -14.54 2.25 -43.02
CA ASP A 1050 -13.36 3.11 -42.86
C ASP A 1050 -12.96 3.29 -41.38
N LEU A 1051 -13.39 2.38 -40.49
CA LEU A 1051 -13.13 2.44 -39.05
C LEU A 1051 -12.48 1.16 -38.50
N LEU A 1052 -11.55 1.35 -37.58
CA LEU A 1052 -11.04 0.32 -36.68
C LEU A 1052 -11.60 0.55 -35.28
N LEU A 1053 -12.42 -0.39 -34.80
CA LEU A 1053 -12.97 -0.38 -33.47
C LEU A 1053 -12.03 -1.13 -32.51
N VAL A 1054 -11.64 -0.45 -31.43
CA VAL A 1054 -10.76 -0.98 -30.39
C VAL A 1054 -11.56 -1.08 -29.09
N ARG A 1055 -11.72 -2.31 -28.58
CA ARG A 1055 -12.37 -2.55 -27.30
C ARG A 1055 -11.35 -2.61 -26.16
N GLY A 1056 -11.41 -1.63 -25.26
CA GLY A 1056 -10.78 -1.68 -23.94
C GLY A 1056 -11.74 -2.24 -22.87
N ARG A 1057 -11.26 -2.38 -21.63
CA ARG A 1057 -12.04 -2.99 -20.53
C ARG A 1057 -13.39 -2.30 -20.28
N ASN A 1058 -13.41 -0.97 -20.30
CA ASN A 1058 -14.59 -0.12 -20.09
C ASN A 1058 -14.68 1.01 -21.12
N GLU A 1059 -13.97 0.89 -22.25
CA GLU A 1059 -13.93 1.94 -23.27
C GLU A 1059 -14.00 1.32 -24.66
N LEU A 1060 -14.75 1.96 -25.56
CA LEU A 1060 -14.84 1.62 -26.97
C LEU A 1060 -14.36 2.81 -27.78
N LEU A 1061 -13.35 2.58 -28.61
CA LEU A 1061 -12.68 3.62 -29.39
C LEU A 1061 -12.82 3.29 -30.87
N ALA A 1062 -13.30 4.24 -31.67
CA ALA A 1062 -13.31 4.12 -33.12
C ALA A 1062 -12.20 4.99 -33.71
N LEU A 1063 -11.29 4.37 -34.45
CA LEU A 1063 -10.19 5.03 -35.14
C LEU A 1063 -10.48 5.05 -36.64
N GLY A 1064 -10.10 6.13 -37.32
CA GLY A 1064 -10.11 6.15 -38.78
C GLY A 1064 -9.12 5.11 -39.33
N LEU A 1065 -9.53 4.33 -40.33
CA LEU A 1065 -8.69 3.31 -40.93
C LEU A 1065 -7.47 3.91 -41.66
N ASP A 1066 -7.61 5.10 -42.22
CA ASP A 1066 -6.56 5.75 -43.02
C ASP A 1066 -5.57 6.58 -42.19
N ASP A 1067 -6.02 7.17 -41.07
CA ASP A 1067 -5.23 8.17 -40.31
C ASP A 1067 -4.98 7.78 -38.84
N GLY A 1068 -5.64 6.74 -38.33
CA GLY A 1068 -5.56 6.30 -36.94
C GLY A 1068 -6.13 7.31 -35.96
N LEU A 1069 -6.80 8.36 -36.43
CA LEU A 1069 -7.33 9.40 -35.57
C LEU A 1069 -8.64 8.94 -34.93
N PRO A 1070 -8.84 9.21 -33.64
CA PRO A 1070 -10.08 8.86 -32.97
C PRO A 1070 -11.25 9.65 -33.60
N ARG A 1071 -12.20 8.91 -34.16
CA ARG A 1071 -13.46 9.47 -34.65
C ARG A 1071 -14.42 9.70 -33.50
N TRP A 1072 -14.44 8.79 -32.53
CA TRP A 1072 -15.15 8.93 -31.27
C TRP A 1072 -14.62 7.93 -30.24
N SER A 1073 -14.83 8.23 -28.95
CA SER A 1073 -14.63 7.27 -27.86
C SER A 1073 -15.83 7.25 -26.92
N ARG A 1074 -16.05 6.10 -26.28
CA ARG A 1074 -17.14 5.89 -25.33
C ARG A 1074 -16.69 5.09 -24.14
N VAL A 1075 -16.86 5.68 -22.96
CA VAL A 1075 -16.78 4.96 -21.69
C VAL A 1075 -18.07 4.18 -21.50
N LEU A 1076 -17.93 2.86 -21.39
CA LEU A 1076 -19.04 1.93 -21.18
C LEU A 1076 -19.21 1.67 -19.68
N VAL A 1077 -20.46 1.74 -19.21
CA VAL A 1077 -20.80 1.48 -17.80
C VAL A 1077 -21.18 0.01 -17.67
N GLY A 1078 -20.17 -0.83 -17.42
CA GLY A 1078 -20.30 -2.28 -17.30
C GLY A 1078 -19.19 -3.01 -18.03
N SER A 1079 -19.10 -4.33 -17.80
CA SER A 1079 -18.16 -5.21 -18.48
C SER A 1079 -18.73 -5.56 -19.86
N VAL A 1080 -18.04 -5.22 -20.94
CA VAL A 1080 -18.46 -5.64 -22.29
C VAL A 1080 -18.25 -7.14 -22.42
N ARG A 1081 -19.33 -7.88 -22.68
CA ARG A 1081 -19.31 -9.33 -22.87
C ARG A 1081 -19.24 -9.72 -24.33
N LYS A 1082 -19.90 -8.95 -25.21
CA LYS A 1082 -19.88 -9.21 -26.66
C LYS A 1082 -20.13 -7.94 -27.48
N LEU A 1083 -19.56 -7.89 -28.68
CA LEU A 1083 -19.79 -6.87 -29.71
C LEU A 1083 -20.32 -7.54 -30.98
N GLU A 1084 -21.29 -6.91 -31.63
CA GLU A 1084 -21.79 -7.30 -32.96
C GLU A 1084 -22.18 -6.06 -33.76
N SER A 1085 -22.07 -6.08 -35.09
CA SER A 1085 -22.53 -4.97 -35.94
C SER A 1085 -23.64 -5.40 -36.91
N ALA A 1086 -24.61 -4.52 -37.13
CA ALA A 1086 -25.65 -4.68 -38.16
C ALA A 1086 -26.23 -3.30 -38.53
N GLN A 1087 -26.54 -3.09 -39.81
CA GLN A 1087 -27.18 -1.85 -40.31
C GLN A 1087 -26.49 -0.53 -39.88
N GLY A 1088 -25.15 -0.50 -39.84
CA GLY A 1088 -24.40 0.69 -39.42
C GLY A 1088 -24.45 1.00 -37.91
N LEU A 1089 -24.97 0.06 -37.12
CA LEU A 1089 -25.00 0.12 -35.66
C LEU A 1089 -24.08 -0.95 -35.05
N LEU A 1090 -23.44 -0.56 -33.96
CA LEU A 1090 -22.59 -1.40 -33.13
C LEU A 1090 -23.32 -1.76 -31.85
N PHE A 1091 -23.68 -3.02 -31.69
CA PHE A 1091 -24.35 -3.56 -30.52
C PHE A 1091 -23.32 -4.07 -29.51
N THR A 1092 -23.47 -3.62 -28.28
CA THR A 1092 -22.69 -4.01 -27.11
C THR A 1092 -23.60 -4.74 -26.14
N LEU A 1093 -23.19 -5.94 -25.73
CA LEU A 1093 -23.80 -6.62 -24.59
C LEU A 1093 -22.94 -6.34 -23.35
N LEU A 1094 -23.52 -5.68 -22.37
CA LEU A 1094 -22.89 -5.22 -21.14
C LEU A 1094 -23.43 -6.02 -19.96
N GLU A 1095 -22.55 -6.38 -19.03
CA GLU A 1095 -22.92 -6.87 -17.70
C GLU A 1095 -22.50 -5.84 -16.65
N SER A 1096 -23.45 -5.32 -15.90
CA SER A 1096 -23.20 -4.35 -14.83
C SER A 1096 -22.42 -5.00 -13.69
N SER A 1097 -21.81 -4.19 -12.82
CA SER A 1097 -21.18 -4.72 -11.59
C SER A 1097 -22.16 -5.40 -10.62
N LEU A 1098 -23.47 -5.22 -10.83
CA LEU A 1098 -24.53 -5.85 -10.05
C LEU A 1098 -25.05 -7.15 -10.72
N GLY A 1099 -24.44 -7.60 -11.82
CA GLY A 1099 -24.88 -8.76 -12.58
C GLY A 1099 -26.12 -8.51 -13.46
N GLU A 1100 -26.48 -7.23 -13.69
CA GLU A 1100 -27.57 -6.89 -14.59
C GLU A 1100 -27.07 -6.83 -16.03
N TRP A 1101 -27.78 -7.45 -16.96
CA TRP A 1101 -27.42 -7.46 -18.37
C TRP A 1101 -28.10 -6.32 -19.12
N ARG A 1102 -27.42 -5.75 -20.12
CA ARG A 1102 -27.94 -4.68 -20.98
C ARG A 1102 -27.40 -4.81 -22.39
N VAL A 1103 -28.23 -4.54 -23.39
CA VAL A 1103 -27.79 -4.31 -24.77
C VAL A 1103 -27.84 -2.82 -25.08
N GLU A 1104 -26.74 -2.24 -25.55
CA GLU A 1104 -26.68 -0.87 -26.05
C GLU A 1104 -26.21 -0.89 -27.52
N ALA A 1105 -26.83 -0.09 -28.38
CA ALA A 1105 -26.42 0.06 -29.78
C ALA A 1105 -25.95 1.48 -30.05
N TYR A 1106 -24.87 1.61 -30.80
CA TYR A 1106 -24.21 2.88 -31.12
C TYR A 1106 -24.12 3.08 -32.62
N GLY A 1107 -24.35 4.30 -33.10
CA GLY A 1107 -24.00 4.67 -34.47
C GLY A 1107 -22.52 4.45 -34.70
N MET A 1108 -22.14 3.57 -35.63
CA MET A 1108 -20.73 3.24 -35.87
C MET A 1108 -19.90 4.46 -36.29
N THR A 1109 -20.49 5.40 -37.04
CA THR A 1109 -19.78 6.62 -37.48
C THR A 1109 -19.83 7.74 -36.45
N THR A 1110 -20.90 7.82 -35.64
CA THR A 1110 -21.14 8.96 -34.74
C THR A 1110 -20.79 8.68 -33.28
N GLY A 1111 -20.69 7.40 -32.90
CA GLY A 1111 -20.59 6.97 -31.51
C GLY A 1111 -21.80 7.35 -30.66
N LEU A 1112 -22.89 7.87 -31.26
CA LEU A 1112 -24.09 8.25 -30.52
C LEU A 1112 -24.90 7.00 -30.18
N ALA A 1113 -25.38 6.91 -28.94
CA ALA A 1113 -26.26 5.83 -28.53
C ALA A 1113 -27.56 5.91 -29.35
N ALA A 1114 -27.81 4.89 -30.16
CA ALA A 1114 -29.01 4.76 -30.95
C ALA A 1114 -30.12 4.06 -30.16
N PHE A 1115 -29.75 3.10 -29.32
CA PHE A 1115 -30.70 2.27 -28.58
C PHE A 1115 -30.08 1.71 -27.30
N ARG A 1116 -30.92 1.49 -26.28
CA ARG A 1116 -30.54 0.86 -25.02
C ARG A 1116 -31.68 0.01 -24.50
N TYR A 1117 -31.36 -1.20 -24.06
CA TYR A 1117 -32.32 -2.15 -23.51
C TYR A 1117 -31.74 -2.91 -22.32
N ASP A 1118 -32.30 -2.68 -21.14
CA ASP A 1118 -31.97 -3.44 -19.95
C ASP A 1118 -32.65 -4.82 -20.01
N LEU A 1119 -31.93 -5.87 -19.59
CA LEU A 1119 -32.39 -7.26 -19.55
C LEU A 1119 -32.64 -7.68 -18.08
N PRO A 1120 -33.76 -7.24 -17.45
CA PRO A 1120 -33.98 -7.48 -16.03
C PRO A 1120 -34.23 -8.97 -15.72
N GLY A 1121 -33.59 -9.47 -14.66
CA GLY A 1121 -33.77 -10.84 -14.17
C GLY A 1121 -33.09 -11.92 -15.01
N VAL A 1122 -32.15 -11.53 -15.87
CA VAL A 1122 -31.36 -12.43 -16.72
C VAL A 1122 -30.06 -12.79 -15.99
N GLU A 1123 -29.72 -14.07 -15.92
CA GLU A 1123 -28.45 -14.54 -15.33
C GLU A 1123 -27.34 -14.56 -16.38
N ASP A 1124 -27.67 -14.85 -17.64
CA ASP A 1124 -26.72 -14.89 -18.75
C ASP A 1124 -27.38 -14.45 -20.06
N ALA A 1125 -26.62 -13.76 -20.92
CA ALA A 1125 -27.11 -13.26 -22.20
C ALA A 1125 -26.05 -13.41 -23.31
N TRP A 1126 -26.54 -13.54 -24.55
CA TRP A 1126 -25.71 -13.58 -25.74
C TRP A 1126 -26.36 -12.80 -26.88
N ILE A 1127 -25.55 -12.13 -27.70
CA ILE A 1127 -26.01 -11.48 -28.94
C ILE A 1127 -25.41 -12.20 -30.15
N TYR A 1128 -26.18 -12.30 -31.24
CA TYR A 1128 -25.77 -12.91 -32.51
C TYR A 1128 -26.31 -12.09 -33.68
N ARG A 1129 -25.57 -12.05 -34.79
CA ARG A 1129 -26.06 -11.50 -36.05
C ARG A 1129 -26.84 -12.56 -36.84
N ALA A 1130 -28.01 -12.21 -37.34
CA ALA A 1130 -28.81 -13.03 -38.25
C ALA A 1130 -29.27 -12.17 -39.44
N GLY A 1131 -28.46 -12.16 -40.50
CA GLY A 1131 -28.63 -11.21 -41.61
C GLY A 1131 -28.40 -9.77 -41.15
N GLU A 1132 -29.40 -8.90 -41.37
CA GLU A 1132 -29.39 -7.49 -40.96
C GLU A 1132 -30.01 -7.25 -39.56
N GLN A 1133 -30.36 -8.30 -38.83
CA GLN A 1133 -30.94 -8.22 -37.49
C GLN A 1133 -29.97 -8.74 -36.43
N ILE A 1134 -30.07 -8.23 -35.20
CA ILE A 1134 -29.37 -8.77 -34.03
C ILE A 1134 -30.34 -9.54 -33.16
N VAL A 1135 -29.95 -10.75 -32.78
CA VAL A 1135 -30.73 -11.64 -31.91
C VAL A 1135 -30.03 -11.71 -30.56
N CYS A 1136 -30.70 -11.25 -29.52
CA CYS A 1136 -30.27 -11.39 -28.14
C CYS A 1136 -31.01 -12.56 -27.46
N LEU A 1137 -30.25 -13.51 -26.94
CA LEU A 1137 -30.73 -14.64 -26.15
C LEU A 1137 -30.49 -14.34 -24.68
N SER A 1138 -31.49 -14.59 -23.83
CA SER A 1138 -31.37 -14.40 -22.38
C SER A 1138 -31.89 -15.63 -21.62
N THR A 1139 -31.20 -16.03 -20.57
CA THR A 1139 -31.60 -17.11 -19.66
C THR A 1139 -32.28 -16.55 -18.40
N GLY A 1140 -33.43 -17.12 -18.03
CA GLY A 1140 -34.02 -16.93 -16.71
C GLY A 1140 -33.33 -17.80 -15.64
N ARG A 1141 -33.55 -17.43 -14.38
CA ARG A 1141 -32.99 -18.01 -13.14
C ARG A 1141 -32.86 -19.55 -13.17
N TYR A 1142 -31.64 -20.07 -13.01
CA TYR A 1142 -31.37 -21.51 -12.99
C TYR A 1142 -31.69 -22.11 -11.60
N GLU A 1143 -32.92 -22.61 -11.38
CA GLU A 1143 -33.16 -23.55 -10.28
C GLU A 1143 -32.73 -24.96 -10.70
N ALA A 1144 -31.88 -25.58 -9.88
CA ALA A 1144 -31.30 -26.89 -10.15
C ALA A 1144 -32.36 -27.97 -10.45
N TRP A 1145 -32.28 -28.55 -11.64
CA TRP A 1145 -32.96 -29.79 -12.07
C TRP A 1145 -34.47 -29.86 -11.79
N GLY A 1146 -35.25 -29.09 -12.56
CA GLY A 1146 -36.69 -29.34 -12.71
C GLY A 1146 -37.44 -28.17 -13.35
N SER A 1147 -37.75 -28.26 -14.65
CA SER A 1147 -38.64 -27.34 -15.40
C SER A 1147 -38.32 -25.84 -15.30
N GLY A 1148 -37.20 -25.41 -15.88
CA GLY A 1148 -36.90 -23.98 -16.05
C GLY A 1148 -37.73 -23.34 -17.18
N LYS A 1149 -38.71 -22.51 -16.78
CA LYS A 1149 -39.54 -21.67 -17.64
C LYS A 1149 -38.81 -20.35 -17.96
N ASP A 1150 -39.08 -19.82 -19.15
CA ASP A 1150 -38.71 -18.50 -19.67
C ASP A 1150 -37.27 -18.30 -20.15
N ARG A 1151 -36.93 -18.92 -21.30
CA ARG A 1151 -35.89 -18.40 -22.19
C ARG A 1151 -36.53 -17.38 -23.13
N ARG A 1152 -36.09 -16.12 -23.09
CA ARG A 1152 -36.60 -15.06 -23.96
C ARG A 1152 -35.64 -14.84 -25.12
N LEU A 1153 -36.19 -14.89 -26.34
CA LEU A 1153 -35.50 -14.49 -27.56
C LEU A 1153 -35.91 -13.05 -27.87
N LEU A 1154 -34.95 -12.14 -27.86
CA LEU A 1154 -35.16 -10.75 -28.23
C LEU A 1154 -34.57 -10.55 -29.62
N VAL A 1155 -35.39 -10.24 -30.62
CA VAL A 1155 -34.88 -9.78 -31.92
C VAL A 1155 -34.89 -8.27 -31.90
N LEU A 1156 -33.71 -7.69 -32.05
CA LEU A 1156 -33.48 -6.26 -32.17
C LEU A 1156 -33.53 -5.92 -33.66
N ASP A 1157 -34.57 -5.21 -34.07
CA ASP A 1157 -34.73 -4.71 -35.44
C ASP A 1157 -34.32 -3.22 -35.47
N PRO A 1158 -33.10 -2.91 -35.94
CA PRO A 1158 -32.57 -1.56 -35.83
C PRO A 1158 -33.33 -0.57 -36.72
N ALA A 1159 -33.82 -1.03 -37.87
CA ALA A 1159 -34.63 -0.23 -38.80
C ALA A 1159 -35.97 0.24 -38.18
N ARG A 1160 -36.46 -0.44 -37.15
CA ARG A 1160 -37.73 -0.12 -36.47
C ARG A 1160 -37.55 0.52 -35.09
N GLY A 1161 -36.32 0.66 -34.61
CA GLY A 1161 -36.02 1.27 -33.31
C GLY A 1161 -36.65 0.56 -32.10
N GLY A 1162 -36.98 -0.74 -32.23
CA GLY A 1162 -37.71 -1.49 -31.21
C GLY A 1162 -37.13 -2.88 -30.96
N ALA A 1163 -37.08 -3.30 -29.70
CA ALA A 1163 -36.87 -4.70 -29.33
C ALA A 1163 -38.19 -5.45 -29.41
N HIS A 1164 -38.27 -6.48 -30.23
CA HIS A 1164 -39.40 -7.39 -30.25
C HIS A 1164 -39.04 -8.62 -29.43
N SER A 1165 -39.67 -8.76 -28.27
CA SER A 1165 -39.59 -9.98 -27.47
C SER A 1165 -40.45 -11.06 -28.12
N PHE A 1166 -39.84 -12.21 -28.35
CA PHE A 1166 -40.52 -13.42 -28.75
C PHE A 1166 -40.26 -14.48 -27.67
N SER A 1167 -41.30 -15.26 -27.36
CA SER A 1167 -41.14 -16.58 -26.72
C SER A 1167 -41.45 -17.67 -27.75
N PRO A 1168 -40.60 -17.90 -28.78
CA PRO A 1168 -40.89 -18.92 -29.78
C PRO A 1168 -40.33 -20.29 -29.38
N LEU A 1169 -39.53 -20.36 -28.31
CA LEU A 1169 -38.95 -21.61 -27.86
C LEU A 1169 -40.04 -22.45 -27.19
N GLU A 1170 -40.45 -23.54 -27.83
CA GLU A 1170 -41.22 -24.57 -27.15
C GLU A 1170 -40.46 -25.03 -25.90
N ASP A 1171 -41.19 -25.42 -24.84
CA ASP A 1171 -40.56 -25.98 -23.64
C ASP A 1171 -39.54 -27.07 -24.01
N GLY A 1172 -38.29 -26.86 -23.58
CA GLY A 1172 -37.17 -27.76 -23.86
C GLY A 1172 -36.36 -27.49 -25.13
N GLN A 1173 -36.69 -26.47 -25.94
CA GLN A 1173 -35.83 -26.04 -27.06
C GLN A 1173 -34.59 -25.26 -26.59
N GLN A 1174 -33.44 -25.56 -27.20
CA GLN A 1174 -32.18 -24.85 -27.00
C GLN A 1174 -31.61 -24.39 -28.34
N VAL A 1175 -31.05 -23.19 -28.42
CA VAL A 1175 -30.31 -22.76 -29.61
C VAL A 1175 -28.98 -23.50 -29.65
N ILE A 1176 -28.73 -24.22 -30.74
CA ILE A 1176 -27.50 -24.99 -30.97
C ILE A 1176 -26.50 -24.18 -31.78
N SER A 1177 -26.97 -23.45 -32.79
CA SER A 1177 -26.13 -22.68 -33.72
C SER A 1177 -26.95 -21.59 -34.42
N VAL A 1178 -26.26 -20.63 -35.06
CA VAL A 1178 -26.86 -19.55 -35.85
C VAL A 1178 -26.19 -19.52 -37.23
N SER A 1179 -26.99 -19.51 -38.29
CA SER A 1179 -26.54 -19.30 -39.67
C SER A 1179 -26.78 -17.85 -40.08
N HIS A 1180 -25.83 -17.26 -40.80
CA HIS A 1180 -25.90 -15.87 -41.27
C HIS A 1180 -26.52 -15.77 -42.67
N ASP A 1181 -26.33 -16.78 -43.53
CA ASP A 1181 -26.87 -16.79 -44.89
C ASP A 1181 -27.26 -18.22 -45.36
N PRO A 1182 -28.56 -18.53 -45.48
CA PRO A 1182 -29.69 -17.69 -45.07
C PRO A 1182 -29.76 -17.57 -43.53
N PRO A 1183 -30.36 -16.50 -42.99
CA PRO A 1183 -30.47 -16.28 -41.55
C PRO A 1183 -31.36 -17.36 -40.91
N ALA A 1184 -30.79 -18.16 -40.01
CA ALA A 1184 -31.54 -19.21 -39.30
C ALA A 1184 -30.96 -19.49 -37.91
N LEU A 1185 -31.84 -19.66 -36.92
CA LEU A 1185 -31.52 -20.22 -35.61
C LEU A 1185 -31.76 -21.72 -35.64
N PHE A 1186 -30.72 -22.51 -35.36
CA PHE A 1186 -30.87 -23.95 -35.20
C PHE A 1186 -31.27 -24.26 -33.77
N LEU A 1187 -32.43 -24.87 -33.59
CA LEU A 1187 -33.01 -25.23 -32.30
C LEU A 1187 -32.95 -26.75 -32.11
N GLY A 1188 -32.59 -27.19 -30.91
CA GLY A 1188 -32.65 -28.59 -30.48
C GLY A 1188 -33.62 -28.77 -29.32
N GLN A 1189 -34.57 -29.68 -29.46
CA GLN A 1189 -35.50 -30.08 -28.40
C GLN A 1189 -35.33 -31.56 -28.08
N ARG A 1190 -35.04 -31.89 -26.82
CA ARG A 1190 -34.99 -33.30 -26.41
C ARG A 1190 -36.41 -33.84 -26.26
N ARG A 1191 -36.75 -34.90 -27.00
CA ARG A 1191 -38.04 -35.63 -26.88
C ARG A 1191 -37.77 -37.08 -26.51
N GLY A 1192 -37.87 -37.40 -25.22
CA GLY A 1192 -37.53 -38.73 -24.69
C GLY A 1192 -36.05 -39.08 -24.92
N SER A 1193 -35.80 -40.18 -25.64
CA SER A 1193 -34.45 -40.61 -26.07
C SER A 1193 -33.97 -39.96 -27.37
N GLY A 1194 -34.83 -39.19 -28.05
CA GLY A 1194 -34.55 -38.53 -29.32
C GLY A 1194 -34.25 -37.02 -29.20
N LEU A 1195 -33.81 -36.44 -30.32
CA LEU A 1195 -33.51 -35.02 -30.47
C LEU A 1195 -34.23 -34.48 -31.71
N ARG A 1196 -35.13 -33.52 -31.52
CA ARG A 1196 -35.78 -32.76 -32.60
C ARG A 1196 -34.92 -31.54 -32.91
N LEU A 1197 -34.40 -31.46 -34.13
CA LEU A 1197 -33.66 -30.32 -34.66
C LEU A 1197 -34.58 -29.51 -35.59
N SER A 1198 -34.65 -28.20 -35.43
CA SER A 1198 -35.32 -27.32 -36.37
C SER A 1198 -34.46 -26.13 -36.73
N ALA A 1199 -34.61 -25.61 -37.94
CA ALA A 1199 -34.03 -24.32 -38.33
C ALA A 1199 -35.15 -23.31 -38.42
N TRP A 1200 -35.13 -22.29 -37.55
CA TRP A 1200 -36.12 -21.22 -37.52
C TRP A 1200 -35.52 -19.95 -38.11
N ASN A 1201 -36.14 -19.38 -39.14
CA ASN A 1201 -35.67 -18.14 -39.76
C ASN A 1201 -36.20 -16.94 -38.95
N PRO A 1202 -35.34 -16.14 -38.30
CA PRO A 1202 -35.79 -15.01 -37.49
C PRO A 1202 -36.45 -13.89 -38.30
N VAL A 1203 -36.11 -13.79 -39.60
CA VAL A 1203 -36.62 -12.75 -40.50
C VAL A 1203 -38.02 -13.12 -41.02
N SER A 1204 -38.19 -14.31 -41.60
CA SER A 1204 -39.50 -14.76 -42.09
C SER A 1204 -40.42 -15.26 -40.98
N ARG A 1205 -39.86 -15.60 -39.81
CA ARG A 1205 -40.53 -16.24 -38.66
C ARG A 1205 -41.06 -17.64 -38.94
N GLU A 1206 -40.58 -18.27 -40.01
CA GLU A 1206 -40.97 -19.62 -40.39
C GLU A 1206 -39.89 -20.64 -39.99
N THR A 1207 -40.32 -21.83 -39.56
CA THR A 1207 -39.43 -22.98 -39.44
C THR A 1207 -39.08 -23.46 -40.84
N ALA A 1208 -37.86 -23.19 -41.28
CA ALA A 1208 -37.36 -23.56 -42.60
C ALA A 1208 -37.33 -25.07 -42.81
N TRP A 1209 -36.99 -25.82 -41.76
CA TRP A 1209 -37.10 -27.28 -41.73
C TRP A 1209 -37.09 -27.81 -40.30
N GLU A 1210 -37.52 -29.07 -40.16
CA GLU A 1210 -37.54 -29.81 -38.92
C GLU A 1210 -37.18 -31.28 -39.16
N VAL A 1211 -36.34 -31.85 -38.30
CA VAL A 1211 -35.89 -33.24 -38.34
C VAL A 1211 -35.96 -33.82 -36.93
N GLU A 1212 -36.55 -35.00 -36.77
CA GLU A 1212 -36.55 -35.74 -35.51
C GLU A 1212 -35.55 -36.90 -35.58
N LEU A 1213 -34.61 -36.93 -34.63
CA LEU A 1213 -33.61 -37.98 -34.48
C LEU A 1213 -34.04 -38.93 -33.37
N ASN A 1214 -34.20 -40.22 -33.68
CA ASN A 1214 -34.69 -41.24 -32.72
C ASN A 1214 -33.70 -41.57 -31.57
N SER A 1215 -32.47 -41.06 -31.63
CA SER A 1215 -31.41 -41.24 -30.64
C SER A 1215 -30.56 -39.96 -30.60
N ILE A 1216 -29.88 -39.65 -29.50
CA ILE A 1216 -28.92 -38.52 -29.38
C ILE A 1216 -27.50 -39.01 -29.76
N PRO A 1217 -26.92 -38.62 -30.91
CA PRO A 1217 -25.53 -38.94 -31.26
C PRO A 1217 -24.51 -38.18 -30.40
N THR A 1218 -23.30 -38.73 -30.28
CA THR A 1218 -22.20 -38.19 -29.46
C THR A 1218 -21.49 -36.97 -30.07
N SER A 1219 -21.65 -36.69 -31.37
CA SER A 1219 -21.09 -35.52 -32.07
C SER A 1219 -21.85 -35.25 -33.39
N HIS A 1220 -21.98 -33.97 -33.78
CA HIS A 1220 -22.62 -33.55 -35.04
C HIS A 1220 -21.90 -32.35 -35.64
N HIS A 1221 -21.80 -32.34 -36.97
CA HIS A 1221 -21.44 -31.15 -37.76
C HIS A 1221 -22.63 -30.81 -38.67
N LEU A 1222 -23.16 -29.60 -38.55
CA LEU A 1222 -24.23 -29.06 -39.38
C LEU A 1222 -23.61 -28.20 -40.48
N PHE A 1223 -23.89 -28.52 -41.75
CA PHE A 1223 -23.41 -27.74 -42.89
C PHE A 1223 -24.58 -27.05 -43.60
N ALA A 1224 -24.39 -25.76 -43.88
CA ALA A 1224 -25.30 -24.94 -44.67
C ALA A 1224 -24.71 -24.75 -46.07
N SER A 1225 -25.46 -25.01 -47.13
CA SER A 1225 -25.12 -24.58 -48.48
C SER A 1225 -26.38 -24.16 -49.23
N ALA A 1226 -26.37 -23.05 -49.98
CA ALA A 1226 -27.51 -22.72 -50.82
C ALA A 1226 -27.58 -23.70 -52.03
N PRO A 1227 -28.72 -24.36 -52.33
CA PRO A 1227 -30.08 -24.09 -51.84
C PRO A 1227 -30.65 -25.14 -50.85
N GLY A 1228 -29.84 -25.88 -50.09
CA GLY A 1228 -30.31 -26.91 -49.15
C GLY A 1228 -29.36 -27.27 -48.02
N TRP A 1229 -29.92 -27.64 -46.86
CA TRP A 1229 -29.16 -28.01 -45.66
C TRP A 1229 -28.89 -29.52 -45.62
N ALA A 1230 -27.69 -29.93 -45.23
CA ALA A 1230 -27.34 -31.34 -45.09
C ALA A 1230 -26.84 -31.64 -43.66
N VAL A 1231 -27.34 -32.73 -43.07
CA VAL A 1231 -26.86 -33.26 -41.78
C VAL A 1231 -25.92 -34.42 -42.07
N LEU A 1232 -24.62 -34.26 -41.83
CA LEU A 1232 -23.66 -35.36 -41.96
C LEU A 1232 -23.56 -36.12 -40.64
N ARG A 1233 -23.81 -37.44 -40.68
CA ARG A 1233 -23.73 -38.32 -39.52
C ARG A 1233 -22.37 -39.01 -39.49
N GLU A 1234 -21.44 -38.55 -38.67
CA GLU A 1234 -20.18 -39.26 -38.47
C GLU A 1234 -20.36 -40.39 -37.44
N ARG A 1235 -20.01 -41.62 -37.82
CA ARG A 1235 -20.02 -42.79 -36.93
C ARG A 1235 -18.57 -43.12 -36.58
N VAL A 1236 -18.03 -42.47 -35.55
CA VAL A 1236 -16.66 -42.77 -35.09
C VAL A 1236 -16.61 -44.17 -34.49
N SER A 1237 -15.91 -45.07 -35.17
CA SER A 1237 -15.43 -46.34 -34.61
C SER A 1237 -13.98 -46.13 -34.16
N LEU A 1238 -13.63 -46.67 -33.00
CA LEU A 1238 -12.30 -46.60 -32.35
C LEU A 1238 -11.12 -46.98 -33.29
N PRO A 1239 -9.88 -46.54 -32.97
CA PRO A 1239 -8.74 -46.56 -33.90
C PRO A 1239 -8.40 -47.97 -34.41
N GLY A 1240 -8.34 -48.12 -35.74
CA GLY A 1240 -7.87 -49.36 -36.37
C GLY A 1240 -8.01 -49.52 -37.88
N SER A 1241 -8.72 -48.65 -38.62
CA SER A 1241 -8.87 -48.82 -40.07
C SER A 1241 -8.74 -47.51 -40.84
N ARG A 1242 -7.81 -47.48 -41.79
CA ARG A 1242 -7.68 -46.44 -42.81
C ARG A 1242 -8.93 -46.39 -43.69
N SER A 1243 -9.53 -45.22 -43.87
CA SER A 1243 -9.90 -44.74 -45.21
C SER A 1243 -10.20 -43.24 -45.20
N ARG A 1244 -9.97 -42.66 -46.39
CA ARG A 1244 -10.39 -41.34 -46.85
C ARG A 1244 -11.87 -41.07 -46.66
#